data_AF-A0A2T7NQQ0-F1
#
_entry.id   AF-A0A2T7NQQ0-F1
#
_cell.length_a   1.000
_cell.length_b   1.000
_cell.length_c   1.000
_cell.angle_alpha   90.00
_cell.angle_beta   90.00
_cell.angle_gamma   90.00
#
_symmetry.space_group_name_H-M   'P 1'
#
loop_
_entity.id
_entity.type
_entity.pdbx_description
1 polymer ?
#
loop_
_entity_poly.entity_id
_entity_poly.type
_entity_poly.pdbx_seq_one_letter_code
_entity_poly.pdbx_strand_id
1 'polypeptide(L)'
;MSTRKNSKHFRHTSPAATGSSPPHSMRRSVWGQGAPDSLRFLAVGDIGGQTLPPYTTHEEIATAVEMTKIADKYSPQFVLELGDNFYTFGVTSVTDRRFNETFEKVFSAHSMQIPWYIIAGNHDHYGNTEAQIQYSHVSSRWHFPYYYYRFNYTIPNSDKVVDFVMLDTILLCESSTPAHAPTPAQQMQFLENALRSSQATYLFVGGHHPVYSVGSHGPTACIVSKVLPLLYKYHVNAYFCGHDHDLQHLQTTHDGVTVDFIVSGAGHEVSTSTAHLHAVPSDSLKFHWADSHAPGGFVYAETTTAHTTFYFIDSNGKSLYSTTLSPRVPPADIIGCLAVDSLRFLVIGDMGGLPTWPYTTFVEVGTAEEMGKIADLYSPQFVLELGDNFYYDGVKNVQDKRFEVTFENVYKADSLKKIPWYLVAGNHDHNGNVSAQIAYSKVSQRWNFPDYYYPLSFAIPNTNTSLDIVMMDTVLLCGNSGYDSAHTQPTGPEDKIKADEQWEFIQKSLQGSKAMYLFTAGHFPVYSVAEHGPTDCLVSQLLPLLYKTHASGHMCGHDHNLQHLQTAEAGITLDFILSGSANFIDESMAHETAVPPGSLKFHWADITKLGGFVYAEATSKNMTITYMEANGKILYKTTVFPRKV
;
A
#
# COMPACT_ATOMS: atom_id res chain seq x y z
N MET A 1 33.36 -55.90 -66.68
CA MET A 1 32.33 -55.02 -66.10
C MET A 1 32.72 -53.59 -66.42
N SER A 2 32.04 -52.97 -67.38
CA SER A 2 32.56 -51.80 -68.12
C SER A 2 31.42 -50.87 -68.51
N THR A 3 31.70 -49.55 -68.40
CA THR A 3 31.20 -48.40 -69.20
C THR A 3 29.71 -48.02 -69.09
N ARG A 4 29.25 -46.76 -69.25
CA ARG A 4 29.75 -45.37 -69.27
C ARG A 4 28.48 -44.44 -69.36
N LYS A 5 28.57 -43.22 -68.83
CA LYS A 5 28.00 -41.92 -69.31
C LYS A 5 26.48 -41.61 -69.39
N ASN A 6 26.18 -40.41 -68.84
CA ASN A 6 25.40 -39.27 -69.40
C ASN A 6 23.87 -39.11 -69.24
N SER A 7 23.50 -38.07 -68.45
CA SER A 7 22.64 -36.89 -68.75
C SER A 7 21.17 -37.01 -69.19
N LYS A 8 20.33 -36.18 -68.53
CA LYS A 8 19.21 -35.29 -68.99
C LYS A 8 17.95 -35.45 -68.10
N HIS A 9 17.58 -34.42 -67.34
CA HIS A 9 16.55 -33.41 -67.66
C HIS A 9 15.16 -33.98 -67.94
N PHE A 10 14.23 -33.80 -66.98
CA PHE A 10 12.80 -33.62 -67.27
C PHE A 10 12.18 -32.56 -66.34
N ARG A 11 11.43 -31.67 -66.98
CA ARG A 11 10.65 -30.56 -66.42
C ARG A 11 9.29 -31.09 -65.92
N HIS A 12 8.76 -30.49 -64.86
CA HIS A 12 7.31 -30.34 -64.68
C HIS A 12 6.99 -28.88 -64.32
N THR A 13 6.09 -28.30 -65.10
CA THR A 13 5.44 -26.97 -64.99
C THR A 13 4.11 -27.13 -64.24
N SER A 14 3.75 -26.29 -63.26
CA SER A 14 2.89 -25.08 -63.36
C SER A 14 2.33 -24.76 -61.94
N PRO A 15 1.66 -23.61 -61.63
CA PRO A 15 1.55 -22.32 -62.34
C PRO A 15 1.91 -21.10 -61.46
N ALA A 16 1.92 -19.92 -62.09
CA ALA A 16 2.23 -18.61 -61.54
C ALA A 16 1.28 -18.13 -60.43
N ALA A 17 1.86 -17.50 -59.40
CA ALA A 17 1.19 -16.54 -58.54
C ALA A 17 1.95 -15.20 -58.63
N THR A 18 1.19 -14.17 -58.96
CA THR A 18 1.58 -12.78 -59.15
C THR A 18 1.91 -12.09 -57.82
N GLY A 19 2.91 -11.21 -57.83
CA GLY A 19 2.82 -9.97 -57.04
C GLY A 19 3.99 -9.66 -56.10
N SER A 20 4.76 -8.64 -56.51
CA SER A 20 5.55 -7.68 -55.71
C SER A 20 6.71 -8.18 -54.84
N SER A 21 7.92 -8.00 -55.38
CA SER A 21 9.16 -7.81 -54.63
C SER A 21 9.09 -6.54 -53.77
N PRO A 22 9.50 -6.55 -52.48
CA PRO A 22 9.79 -5.33 -51.77
C PRO A 22 11.22 -4.86 -52.09
N PRO A 23 11.44 -3.56 -52.36
CA PRO A 23 12.79 -3.05 -52.54
C PRO A 23 13.48 -2.96 -51.17
N HIS A 24 14.50 -3.78 -50.97
CA HIS A 24 15.50 -3.56 -49.94
C HIS A 24 16.30 -2.30 -50.29
N SER A 25 16.03 -1.22 -49.57
CA SER A 25 17.05 -0.21 -49.26
C SER A 25 17.14 -0.12 -47.74
N MET A 26 18.31 -0.49 -47.20
CA MET A 26 18.66 -0.25 -45.80
C MET A 26 18.57 1.26 -45.55
N ARG A 27 17.53 1.69 -44.84
CA ARG A 27 17.56 3.00 -44.17
C ARG A 27 18.36 2.81 -42.88
N ARG A 28 19.47 3.57 -42.78
CA ARG A 28 20.16 3.85 -41.50
C ARG A 28 19.10 4.13 -40.43
N SER A 29 19.16 3.42 -39.30
CA SER A 29 18.36 3.77 -38.12
C SER A 29 18.86 5.11 -37.58
N VAL A 30 18.21 6.17 -38.05
CA VAL A 30 18.34 7.49 -37.46
C VAL A 30 17.49 7.46 -36.21
N TRP A 31 18.14 7.32 -35.06
CA TRP A 31 17.55 7.62 -33.76
C TRP A 31 16.79 8.94 -33.84
N GLY A 32 15.48 8.92 -33.63
CA GLY A 32 14.71 10.15 -33.48
C GLY A 32 15.29 10.98 -32.34
N GLN A 33 15.16 12.31 -32.42
CA GLN A 33 15.26 13.12 -31.20
C GLN A 33 14.19 12.58 -30.22
N GLY A 34 14.58 12.36 -28.95
CA GLY A 34 13.69 11.76 -27.95
C GLY A 34 12.34 12.46 -27.92
N ALA A 35 11.26 11.70 -27.68
CA ALA A 35 9.93 12.31 -27.66
C ALA A 35 9.86 13.32 -26.51
N PRO A 36 9.40 14.57 -26.73
CA PRO A 36 9.31 15.57 -25.67
C PRO A 36 8.37 15.14 -24.52
N ASP A 37 7.50 14.15 -24.78
CA ASP A 37 6.47 13.63 -23.87
C ASP A 37 6.79 12.21 -23.35
N SER A 38 8.08 11.86 -23.16
CA SER A 38 8.49 10.55 -22.65
C SER A 38 9.23 10.60 -21.30
N LEU A 39 8.91 9.63 -20.44
CA LEU A 39 9.74 9.28 -19.28
C LEU A 39 10.90 8.41 -19.76
N ARG A 40 12.13 8.78 -19.45
CA ARG A 40 13.33 8.06 -19.88
C ARG A 40 14.18 7.69 -18.69
N PHE A 41 14.70 6.47 -18.69
CA PHE A 41 15.59 6.01 -17.63
C PHE A 41 16.64 5.04 -18.18
N LEU A 42 17.73 4.91 -17.45
CA LEU A 42 18.73 3.86 -17.67
C LEU A 42 18.49 2.74 -16.65
N ALA A 43 18.82 1.51 -17.01
CA ALA A 43 18.88 0.39 -16.10
C ALA A 43 20.21 -0.33 -16.31
N VAL A 44 20.94 -0.54 -15.23
CA VAL A 44 22.24 -1.22 -15.21
C VAL A 44 22.37 -1.92 -13.86
N GLY A 45 23.03 -3.06 -13.82
CA GLY A 45 23.42 -3.74 -12.60
C GLY A 45 24.87 -4.16 -12.71
N ASP A 46 25.40 -4.65 -11.60
CA ASP A 46 26.70 -5.31 -11.58
C ASP A 46 27.79 -4.34 -12.05
N ILE A 47 27.78 -3.10 -11.55
CA ILE A 47 28.75 -2.04 -11.92
C ILE A 47 29.94 -1.97 -10.96
N GLY A 48 29.96 -2.77 -9.90
CA GLY A 48 30.67 -2.45 -8.66
C GLY A 48 32.20 -2.52 -8.64
N GLY A 49 32.88 -2.34 -9.77
CA GLY A 49 34.33 -2.22 -9.85
C GLY A 49 35.10 -3.37 -9.19
N GLN A 50 36.18 -3.04 -8.47
CA GLN A 50 37.01 -4.04 -7.80
C GLN A 50 37.39 -3.66 -6.37
N THR A 51 37.74 -4.67 -5.55
CA THR A 51 38.03 -4.48 -4.11
C THR A 51 39.30 -3.67 -3.83
N LEU A 52 40.29 -3.70 -4.72
CA LEU A 52 41.59 -3.03 -4.52
C LEU A 52 41.72 -1.79 -5.41
N PRO A 53 42.56 -0.80 -5.04
CA PRO A 53 42.85 0.35 -5.90
C PRO A 53 43.20 -0.11 -7.33
N PRO A 54 42.69 0.57 -8.37
CA PRO A 54 42.01 1.86 -8.34
C PRO A 54 40.51 1.83 -7.96
N TYR A 55 39.97 0.69 -7.53
CA TYR A 55 38.55 0.44 -7.19
C TYR A 55 37.57 0.41 -8.36
N THR A 56 38.07 0.67 -9.56
CA THR A 56 37.33 0.60 -10.80
C THR A 56 37.99 -0.36 -11.77
N THR A 57 37.25 -0.80 -12.79
CA THR A 57 37.82 -1.56 -13.92
C THR A 57 37.69 -0.82 -15.23
N HIS A 58 38.31 -1.34 -16.29
CA HIS A 58 38.22 -0.70 -17.61
C HIS A 58 36.79 -0.79 -18.16
N GLU A 59 36.16 -1.92 -17.88
CA GLU A 59 34.83 -2.31 -18.32
C GLU A 59 33.74 -1.42 -17.73
N GLU A 60 33.73 -1.27 -16.41
CA GLU A 60 32.86 -0.32 -15.69
C GLU A 60 32.97 1.11 -16.24
N ILE A 61 34.20 1.59 -16.45
CA ILE A 61 34.44 2.94 -16.97
C ILE A 61 33.91 3.07 -18.40
N ALA A 62 34.08 2.05 -19.25
CA ALA A 62 33.57 2.08 -20.62
C ALA A 62 32.04 2.13 -20.65
N THR A 63 31.38 1.32 -19.80
CA THR A 63 29.92 1.37 -19.61
C THR A 63 29.47 2.75 -19.13
N ALA A 64 30.11 3.32 -18.10
CA ALA A 64 29.78 4.63 -17.56
C ALA A 64 29.93 5.77 -18.60
N VAL A 65 30.98 5.70 -19.43
CA VAL A 65 31.19 6.65 -20.53
C VAL A 65 30.07 6.56 -21.57
N GLU A 66 29.61 5.35 -21.92
CA GLU A 66 28.52 5.21 -22.89
C GLU A 66 27.17 5.60 -22.31
N MET A 67 26.88 5.27 -21.04
CA MET A 67 25.72 5.78 -20.32
C MET A 67 25.69 7.31 -20.33
N THR A 68 26.84 7.96 -20.13
CA THR A 68 26.96 9.42 -20.20
C THR A 68 26.60 9.95 -21.59
N LYS A 69 27.05 9.31 -22.69
CA LYS A 69 26.68 9.73 -24.06
C LYS A 69 25.19 9.59 -24.32
N ILE A 70 24.57 8.51 -23.83
CA ILE A 70 23.11 8.32 -23.90
C ILE A 70 22.41 9.40 -23.07
N ALA A 71 22.92 9.71 -21.88
CA ALA A 71 22.34 10.72 -21.00
C ALA A 71 22.46 12.15 -21.57
N ASP A 72 23.59 12.50 -22.16
CA ASP A 72 23.79 13.77 -22.87
C ASP A 72 22.81 13.92 -24.04
N LYS A 73 22.52 12.81 -24.74
CA LYS A 73 21.70 12.82 -25.94
C LYS A 73 20.20 12.81 -25.66
N TYR A 74 19.78 12.05 -24.64
CA TYR A 74 18.36 11.77 -24.41
C TYR A 74 17.85 12.25 -23.06
N SER A 75 18.71 12.74 -22.16
CA SER A 75 18.32 13.32 -20.87
C SER A 75 17.35 12.42 -20.08
N PRO A 76 17.78 11.22 -19.66
CA PRO A 76 17.01 10.36 -18.77
C PRO A 76 16.79 11.06 -17.43
N GLN A 77 15.65 10.78 -16.80
CA GLN A 77 15.26 11.36 -15.52
C GLN A 77 15.93 10.65 -14.34
N PHE A 78 16.27 9.36 -14.48
CA PHE A 78 16.93 8.59 -13.43
C PHE A 78 17.64 7.34 -13.97
N VAL A 79 18.39 6.67 -13.10
CA VAL A 79 19.01 5.36 -13.32
C VAL A 79 18.43 4.34 -12.33
N LEU A 80 18.14 3.13 -12.79
CA LEU A 80 17.92 1.95 -11.94
C LEU A 80 19.26 1.22 -11.82
N GLU A 81 19.75 1.10 -10.59
CA GLU A 81 20.94 0.30 -10.26
C GLU A 81 20.48 -1.03 -9.66
N LEU A 82 20.78 -2.15 -10.33
CA LEU A 82 20.17 -3.46 -10.11
C LEU A 82 21.00 -4.37 -9.18
N GLY A 83 21.86 -3.78 -8.35
CA GLY A 83 22.63 -4.47 -7.32
C GLY A 83 24.03 -4.87 -7.76
N ASP A 84 24.80 -5.39 -6.81
CA ASP A 84 26.25 -5.58 -6.91
C ASP A 84 26.98 -4.26 -7.16
N ASN A 85 26.62 -3.30 -6.31
CA ASN A 85 27.06 -1.90 -6.40
C ASN A 85 28.54 -1.75 -6.05
N PHE A 86 29.07 -2.65 -5.21
CA PHE A 86 30.48 -2.67 -4.83
C PHE A 86 31.03 -4.10 -4.67
N TYR A 87 31.72 -4.60 -5.69
CA TYR A 87 32.42 -5.88 -5.60
C TYR A 87 33.67 -5.79 -4.70
N THR A 88 34.08 -6.85 -4.02
CA THR A 88 33.41 -8.17 -3.86
C THR A 88 32.70 -8.28 -2.50
N PHE A 89 33.05 -7.44 -1.54
CA PHE A 89 32.56 -7.52 -0.15
C PHE A 89 31.86 -6.23 0.29
N GLY A 90 31.15 -5.59 -0.65
CA GLY A 90 30.41 -4.37 -0.40
C GLY A 90 31.29 -3.23 0.11
N VAL A 91 30.65 -2.36 0.88
CA VAL A 91 31.30 -1.28 1.65
C VAL A 91 31.34 -1.62 3.13
N THR A 92 32.24 -1.00 3.88
CA THR A 92 32.37 -1.24 5.33
C THR A 92 31.59 -0.24 6.20
N SER A 93 31.42 1.00 5.72
CA SER A 93 30.75 2.09 6.44
C SER A 93 30.25 3.18 5.48
N VAL A 94 29.41 4.10 5.95
CA VAL A 94 28.90 5.22 5.12
C VAL A 94 30.01 6.18 4.64
N THR A 95 31.18 6.14 5.28
CA THR A 95 32.37 6.90 4.89
C THR A 95 33.38 6.10 4.08
N ASP A 96 33.02 4.89 3.62
CA ASP A 96 33.91 4.07 2.80
C ASP A 96 34.27 4.81 1.52
N ARG A 97 35.57 4.85 1.20
CA ARG A 97 36.08 5.55 0.00
C ARG A 97 35.51 4.98 -1.29
N ARG A 98 35.01 3.74 -1.28
CA ARG A 98 34.40 3.08 -2.44
C ARG A 98 33.22 3.87 -3.00
N PHE A 99 32.41 4.51 -2.17
CA PHE A 99 31.36 5.40 -2.67
C PHE A 99 31.93 6.50 -3.58
N ASN A 100 33.04 7.09 -3.18
CA ASN A 100 33.67 8.14 -3.99
C ASN A 100 34.41 7.58 -5.22
N GLU A 101 35.20 6.51 -5.04
CA GLU A 101 36.07 5.99 -6.10
C GLU A 101 35.33 5.17 -7.16
N THR A 102 34.35 4.36 -6.77
CA THR A 102 33.58 3.46 -7.66
C THR A 102 32.27 4.09 -8.14
N PHE A 103 31.67 5.02 -7.39
CA PHE A 103 30.40 5.65 -7.83
C PHE A 103 30.55 7.13 -8.17
N GLU A 104 30.96 7.98 -7.22
CA GLU A 104 30.90 9.43 -7.44
C GLU A 104 31.81 9.92 -8.55
N LYS A 105 33.07 9.44 -8.59
CA LYS A 105 34.02 9.82 -9.63
C LYS A 105 33.70 9.19 -10.98
N VAL A 106 33.24 7.93 -10.98
CA VAL A 106 32.91 7.19 -12.21
C VAL A 106 31.77 7.88 -12.95
N PHE A 107 30.68 8.20 -12.25
CA PHE A 107 29.50 8.83 -12.82
C PHE A 107 29.46 10.34 -12.60
N SER A 108 30.61 11.03 -12.77
CA SER A 108 30.77 12.45 -12.43
C SER A 108 30.29 13.44 -13.51
N ALA A 109 29.90 12.96 -14.69
CA ALA A 109 29.39 13.80 -15.77
C ALA A 109 28.10 14.53 -15.37
N HIS A 110 27.88 15.74 -15.90
CA HIS A 110 26.72 16.57 -15.55
C HIS A 110 25.39 15.88 -15.85
N SER A 111 25.29 15.19 -16.99
CA SER A 111 24.11 14.41 -17.39
C SER A 111 23.86 13.17 -16.54
N MET A 112 24.83 12.75 -15.73
CA MET A 112 24.72 11.65 -14.77
C MET A 112 24.44 12.14 -13.33
N GLN A 113 24.31 13.45 -13.11
CA GLN A 113 23.89 14.05 -11.83
C GLN A 113 22.35 14.03 -11.67
N ILE A 114 21.74 12.88 -11.99
CA ILE A 114 20.32 12.58 -11.87
C ILE A 114 20.12 11.52 -10.77
N PRO A 115 18.90 11.34 -10.23
CA PRO A 115 18.60 10.26 -9.28
C PRO A 115 19.03 8.87 -9.75
N TRP A 116 19.65 8.10 -8.85
CA TRP A 116 19.93 6.67 -8.98
C TRP A 116 19.12 5.91 -7.94
N TYR A 117 18.21 5.05 -8.37
CA TYR A 117 17.43 4.17 -7.51
C TYR A 117 18.14 2.85 -7.38
N ILE A 118 18.67 2.61 -6.19
CA ILE A 118 19.59 1.51 -5.89
C ILE A 118 18.85 0.36 -5.21
N ILE A 119 19.22 -0.87 -5.56
CA ILE A 119 18.99 -2.07 -4.74
C ILE A 119 20.33 -2.75 -4.43
N ALA A 120 20.35 -3.67 -3.46
CA ALA A 120 21.54 -4.44 -3.12
C ALA A 120 21.59 -5.78 -3.86
N GLY A 121 22.78 -6.17 -4.28
CA GLY A 121 23.12 -7.51 -4.75
C GLY A 121 23.81 -8.36 -3.68
N ASN A 122 24.20 -9.58 -4.03
CA ASN A 122 24.83 -10.49 -3.07
C ASN A 122 26.18 -9.97 -2.57
N HIS A 123 26.97 -9.31 -3.43
CA HIS A 123 28.26 -8.75 -3.02
C HIS A 123 28.11 -7.56 -2.07
N ASP A 124 27.03 -6.81 -2.19
CA ASP A 124 26.71 -5.71 -1.26
C ASP A 124 26.41 -6.23 0.15
N HIS A 125 25.65 -7.33 0.22
CA HIS A 125 25.30 -8.00 1.48
C HIS A 125 26.45 -8.73 2.16
N TYR A 126 27.53 -9.03 1.44
CA TYR A 126 28.77 -9.49 2.06
C TYR A 126 29.47 -8.37 2.85
N GLY A 127 29.14 -7.11 2.57
CA GLY A 127 29.58 -5.94 3.31
C GLY A 127 28.51 -5.39 4.23
N ASN A 128 28.39 -4.07 4.26
CA ASN A 128 27.45 -3.32 5.08
C ASN A 128 26.39 -2.64 4.19
N THR A 129 25.30 -3.35 3.87
CA THR A 129 24.17 -2.81 3.09
C THR A 129 23.53 -1.60 3.77
N GLU A 130 23.48 -1.58 5.11
CA GLU A 130 22.94 -0.45 5.87
C GLU A 130 23.76 0.82 5.65
N ALA A 131 25.09 0.70 5.47
CA ALA A 131 25.91 1.85 5.08
C ALA A 131 25.55 2.40 3.69
N GLN A 132 25.12 1.55 2.75
CA GLN A 132 24.61 1.98 1.46
C GLN A 132 23.25 2.68 1.59
N ILE A 133 22.37 2.19 2.46
CA ILE A 133 21.10 2.87 2.76
C ILE A 133 21.38 4.27 3.35
N GLN A 134 22.27 4.34 4.35
CA GLN A 134 22.66 5.58 5.01
C GLN A 134 23.37 6.57 4.08
N TYR A 135 24.05 6.09 3.04
CA TYR A 135 24.68 6.95 2.05
C TYR A 135 23.68 7.80 1.27
N SER A 136 22.38 7.43 1.28
CA SER A 136 21.30 8.28 0.76
C SER A 136 21.16 9.63 1.49
N HIS A 137 21.70 9.74 2.70
CA HIS A 137 21.78 11.01 3.43
C HIS A 137 23.05 11.81 3.13
N VAL A 138 24.00 11.22 2.40
CA VAL A 138 25.28 11.83 2.02
C VAL A 138 25.24 12.33 0.58
N SER A 139 24.76 11.51 -0.35
CA SER A 139 24.66 11.83 -1.77
C SER A 139 23.22 12.01 -2.19
N SER A 140 22.87 13.19 -2.69
CA SER A 140 21.50 13.53 -3.08
C SER A 140 20.98 12.76 -4.30
N ARG A 141 21.89 12.10 -5.05
CA ARG A 141 21.54 11.26 -6.19
C ARG A 141 21.53 9.77 -5.87
N TRP A 142 22.05 9.38 -4.70
CA TRP A 142 21.99 7.98 -4.25
C TRP A 142 20.67 7.77 -3.51
N HIS A 143 19.68 7.17 -4.17
CA HIS A 143 18.38 6.88 -3.58
C HIS A 143 18.28 5.40 -3.22
N PHE A 144 18.69 5.08 -1.99
CA PHE A 144 18.52 3.76 -1.39
C PHE A 144 17.85 3.91 -0.01
N PRO A 145 16.56 4.29 0.06
CA PRO A 145 15.92 4.70 1.32
C PRO A 145 15.68 3.55 2.29
N TYR A 146 15.59 2.32 1.78
CA TYR A 146 15.37 1.10 2.55
C TYR A 146 15.73 -0.12 1.69
N TYR A 147 15.85 -1.31 2.29
CA TYR A 147 16.18 -2.55 1.58
C TYR A 147 15.26 -2.83 0.38
N TYR A 148 13.96 -2.57 0.54
CA TYR A 148 12.96 -2.63 -0.52
C TYR A 148 12.05 -1.40 -0.42
N TYR A 149 11.62 -0.86 -1.55
CA TYR A 149 10.86 0.38 -1.58
C TYR A 149 10.10 0.53 -2.91
N ARG A 150 9.23 1.53 -2.96
CA ARG A 150 8.43 1.86 -4.13
C ARG A 150 8.56 3.33 -4.44
N PHE A 151 8.58 3.66 -5.72
CA PHE A 151 8.51 5.04 -6.20
C PHE A 151 7.78 5.07 -7.55
N ASN A 152 7.39 6.26 -7.98
CA ASN A 152 6.71 6.43 -9.25
C ASN A 152 7.11 7.73 -9.94
N TYR A 153 6.82 7.78 -11.24
CA TYR A 153 6.99 8.95 -12.08
C TYR A 153 5.73 9.15 -12.92
N THR A 154 5.31 10.40 -13.07
CA THR A 154 4.33 10.77 -14.09
C THR A 154 5.02 10.91 -15.44
N ILE A 155 4.45 10.33 -16.49
CA ILE A 155 4.93 10.51 -17.85
C ILE A 155 4.75 11.99 -18.22
N PRO A 156 5.81 12.70 -18.66
CA PRO A 156 5.76 14.13 -18.96
C PRO A 156 4.57 14.50 -19.86
N ASN A 157 3.93 15.62 -19.55
CA ASN A 157 2.75 16.13 -20.27
C ASN A 157 1.54 15.18 -20.30
N SER A 158 1.39 14.32 -19.29
CA SER A 158 0.23 13.44 -19.13
C SER A 158 -0.17 13.23 -17.67
N ASP A 159 -1.30 12.55 -17.44
CA ASP A 159 -1.76 12.07 -16.13
C ASP A 159 -1.32 10.61 -15.84
N LYS A 160 -0.58 9.99 -16.75
CA LYS A 160 -0.22 8.57 -16.69
C LYS A 160 1.00 8.34 -15.82
N VAL A 161 0.95 7.30 -15.01
CA VAL A 161 1.98 6.97 -14.01
C VAL A 161 2.73 5.70 -14.40
N VAL A 162 4.03 5.71 -14.18
CA VAL A 162 4.93 4.55 -14.20
C VAL A 162 5.37 4.29 -12.77
N ASP A 163 5.16 3.07 -12.29
CA ASP A 163 5.38 2.69 -10.90
C ASP A 163 6.45 1.59 -10.82
N PHE A 164 7.33 1.73 -9.83
CA PHE A 164 8.51 0.89 -9.65
C PHE A 164 8.50 0.29 -8.25
N VAL A 165 8.59 -1.03 -8.16
CA VAL A 165 8.72 -1.76 -6.89
C VAL A 165 10.08 -2.44 -6.85
N MET A 166 10.95 -1.96 -5.97
CA MET A 166 12.34 -2.39 -5.84
C MET A 166 12.48 -3.36 -4.67
N LEU A 167 13.09 -4.52 -4.91
CA LEU A 167 13.20 -5.64 -3.99
C LEU A 167 14.65 -5.93 -3.61
N ASP A 168 14.84 -6.35 -2.36
CA ASP A 168 16.06 -7.00 -1.90
C ASP A 168 15.88 -8.52 -2.02
N THR A 169 16.35 -9.06 -3.14
CA THR A 169 16.22 -10.49 -3.44
C THR A 169 17.13 -11.36 -2.58
N ILE A 170 18.15 -10.80 -1.93
CA ILE A 170 19.04 -11.53 -1.04
C ILE A 170 18.30 -11.80 0.26
N LEU A 171 17.69 -10.77 0.86
CA LEU A 171 16.86 -10.92 2.07
C LEU A 171 15.65 -11.85 1.85
N LEU A 172 15.13 -11.97 0.62
CA LEU A 172 14.01 -12.87 0.31
C LEU A 172 14.40 -14.35 0.23
N CYS A 173 15.63 -14.62 -0.22
CA CYS A 173 16.01 -15.93 -0.76
C CYS A 173 17.26 -16.55 -0.14
N GLU A 174 18.12 -15.77 0.50
CA GLU A 174 19.31 -16.25 1.17
C GLU A 174 19.11 -16.34 2.69
N SER A 175 19.94 -17.15 3.33
CA SER A 175 19.78 -17.55 4.74
C SER A 175 20.51 -16.64 5.73
N SER A 176 21.35 -15.72 5.27
CA SER A 176 22.05 -14.73 6.08
C SER A 176 21.38 -13.38 5.98
N THR A 177 20.73 -12.95 7.07
CA THR A 177 20.15 -11.61 7.18
C THR A 177 20.87 -10.82 8.28
N PRO A 178 21.19 -9.53 8.06
CA PRO A 178 21.62 -8.66 9.15
C PRO A 178 20.60 -8.66 10.30
N ALA A 179 21.04 -8.56 11.55
CA ALA A 179 20.17 -8.70 12.73
C ALA A 179 19.00 -7.69 12.81
N HIS A 180 19.06 -6.61 12.04
CA HIS A 180 18.03 -5.55 11.95
C HIS A 180 17.35 -5.47 10.59
N ALA A 181 17.64 -6.40 9.67
CA ALA A 181 17.01 -6.43 8.37
C ALA A 181 15.56 -6.94 8.47
N PRO A 182 14.67 -6.46 7.59
CA PRO A 182 13.30 -6.95 7.51
C PRO A 182 13.25 -8.44 7.13
N THR A 183 12.27 -9.14 7.67
CA THR A 183 12.05 -10.57 7.38
C THR A 183 11.56 -10.80 5.94
N PRO A 184 11.80 -11.99 5.35
CA PRO A 184 11.25 -12.34 4.05
C PRO A 184 9.72 -12.20 3.98
N ALA A 185 9.02 -12.48 5.09
CA ALA A 185 7.56 -12.34 5.16
C ALA A 185 7.10 -10.89 5.05
N GLN A 186 7.78 -9.96 5.75
CA GLN A 186 7.50 -8.53 5.66
C GLN A 186 7.73 -8.00 4.25
N GLN A 187 8.81 -8.44 3.58
CA GLN A 187 9.08 -8.03 2.20
C GLN A 187 8.05 -8.61 1.21
N MET A 188 7.65 -9.87 1.36
CA MET A 188 6.59 -10.46 0.52
C MET A 188 5.24 -9.76 0.72
N GLN A 189 4.91 -9.38 1.96
CA GLN A 189 3.71 -8.60 2.24
C GLN A 189 3.78 -7.20 1.61
N PHE A 190 4.93 -6.52 1.72
CA PHE A 190 5.19 -5.26 1.04
C PHE A 190 5.01 -5.39 -0.48
N LEU A 191 5.65 -6.38 -1.11
CA LEU A 191 5.57 -6.62 -2.55
C LEU A 191 4.12 -6.81 -2.98
N GLU A 192 3.41 -7.73 -2.35
CA GLU A 192 2.02 -7.99 -2.72
C GLU A 192 1.13 -6.74 -2.53
N ASN A 193 1.32 -5.96 -1.47
CA ASN A 193 0.58 -4.72 -1.26
C ASN A 193 0.94 -3.63 -2.29
N ALA A 194 2.22 -3.49 -2.63
CA ALA A 194 2.69 -2.52 -3.62
C ALA A 194 2.11 -2.82 -5.01
N LEU A 195 2.15 -4.08 -5.43
CA LEU A 195 1.59 -4.51 -6.72
C LEU A 195 0.07 -4.38 -6.75
N ARG A 196 -0.60 -4.82 -5.68
CA ARG A 196 -2.06 -4.78 -5.56
C ARG A 196 -2.62 -3.36 -5.55
N SER A 197 -1.92 -2.41 -4.93
CA SER A 197 -2.36 -1.01 -4.83
C SER A 197 -2.03 -0.18 -6.07
N SER A 198 -1.24 -0.71 -7.02
CA SER A 198 -0.83 0.05 -8.19
C SER A 198 -1.94 0.12 -9.24
N GLN A 199 -2.32 1.35 -9.61
CA GLN A 199 -3.16 1.67 -10.77
C GLN A 199 -2.33 2.25 -11.93
N ALA A 200 -1.01 2.13 -11.85
CA ALA A 200 -0.11 2.73 -12.82
C ALA A 200 -0.27 2.11 -14.22
N THR A 201 -0.11 2.96 -15.24
CA THR A 201 -0.16 2.59 -16.66
C THR A 201 0.92 1.58 -17.02
N TYR A 202 2.08 1.72 -16.36
CA TYR A 202 3.16 0.74 -16.38
C TYR A 202 3.55 0.41 -14.95
N LEU A 203 3.75 -0.88 -14.68
CA LEU A 203 4.24 -1.39 -13.40
C LEU A 203 5.48 -2.23 -13.66
N PHE A 204 6.60 -1.79 -13.07
CA PHE A 204 7.89 -2.44 -13.17
C PHE A 204 8.36 -2.90 -11.80
N VAL A 205 9.01 -4.05 -11.76
CA VAL A 205 9.59 -4.62 -10.54
C VAL A 205 11.09 -4.77 -10.75
N GLY A 206 11.91 -4.38 -9.79
CA GLY A 206 13.36 -4.55 -9.83
C GLY A 206 13.84 -5.44 -8.69
N GLY A 207 14.80 -6.31 -8.95
CA GLY A 207 15.47 -7.15 -7.95
C GLY A 207 16.80 -7.67 -8.51
N HIS A 208 17.80 -7.93 -7.67
CA HIS A 208 19.12 -8.32 -8.17
C HIS A 208 19.09 -9.69 -8.87
N HIS A 209 18.53 -10.70 -8.20
CA HIS A 209 18.46 -12.06 -8.74
C HIS A 209 17.44 -12.18 -9.89
N PRO A 210 17.77 -12.91 -10.97
CA PRO A 210 16.86 -13.12 -12.10
C PRO A 210 15.72 -14.07 -11.75
N VAL A 211 14.52 -13.76 -12.24
CA VAL A 211 13.42 -14.75 -12.34
C VAL A 211 13.84 -15.84 -13.33
N TYR A 212 14.20 -15.42 -14.55
CA TYR A 212 14.73 -16.28 -15.59
C TYR A 212 16.00 -15.67 -16.16
N SER A 213 16.97 -16.53 -16.42
CA SER A 213 18.20 -16.21 -17.13
C SER A 213 18.73 -17.49 -17.76
N VAL A 214 19.42 -17.35 -18.90
CA VAL A 214 20.16 -18.48 -19.50
C VAL A 214 21.64 -18.50 -19.12
N GLY A 215 22.09 -17.51 -18.35
CA GLY A 215 23.47 -17.22 -18.00
C GLY A 215 24.15 -18.25 -17.09
N SER A 216 25.20 -17.80 -16.41
CA SER A 216 25.98 -18.58 -15.46
C SER A 216 25.18 -19.06 -14.24
N HIS A 217 24.28 -18.23 -13.72
CA HIS A 217 23.49 -18.49 -12.51
C HIS A 217 22.12 -19.06 -12.85
N GLY A 218 21.46 -18.53 -13.89
CA GLY A 218 20.19 -19.03 -14.38
C GLY A 218 18.98 -18.62 -13.52
N PRO A 219 17.83 -19.31 -13.64
CA PRO A 219 16.61 -18.97 -12.89
C PRO A 219 16.78 -19.12 -11.38
N THR A 220 16.39 -18.10 -10.61
CA THR A 220 16.45 -18.18 -9.14
C THR A 220 15.18 -18.83 -8.59
N ALA A 221 15.28 -20.08 -8.14
CA ALA A 221 14.12 -20.88 -7.71
C ALA A 221 13.22 -20.20 -6.65
N CYS A 222 13.81 -19.47 -5.72
CA CYS A 222 13.05 -18.69 -4.73
C CYS A 222 12.23 -17.55 -5.36
N ILE A 223 12.80 -16.81 -6.32
CA ILE A 223 12.11 -15.73 -7.02
C ILE A 223 11.02 -16.30 -7.96
N VAL A 224 11.33 -17.39 -8.67
CA VAL A 224 10.36 -18.14 -9.50
C VAL A 224 9.17 -18.64 -8.67
N SER A 225 9.39 -19.11 -7.45
CA SER A 225 8.32 -19.65 -6.61
C SER A 225 7.51 -18.59 -5.85
N LYS A 226 8.15 -17.49 -5.41
CA LYS A 226 7.51 -16.47 -4.57
C LYS A 226 7.04 -15.24 -5.34
N VAL A 227 7.89 -14.70 -6.21
CA VAL A 227 7.69 -13.38 -6.85
C VAL A 227 6.94 -13.53 -8.17
N LEU A 228 7.37 -14.44 -9.04
CA LEU A 228 6.77 -14.64 -10.37
C LEU A 228 5.24 -14.83 -10.35
N PRO A 229 4.64 -15.61 -9.42
CA PRO A 229 3.18 -15.71 -9.36
C PRO A 229 2.49 -14.35 -9.13
N LEU A 230 3.10 -13.46 -8.35
CA LEU A 230 2.57 -12.11 -8.11
C LEU A 230 2.76 -11.19 -9.32
N LEU A 231 3.84 -11.37 -10.09
CA LEU A 231 4.04 -10.63 -11.34
C LEU A 231 2.90 -10.89 -12.33
N TYR A 232 2.54 -12.17 -12.52
CA TYR A 232 1.40 -12.54 -13.34
C TYR A 232 0.08 -12.10 -12.72
N LYS A 233 -0.16 -12.39 -11.44
CA LYS A 233 -1.41 -12.04 -10.74
C LYS A 233 -1.74 -10.56 -10.85
N TYR A 234 -0.72 -9.70 -10.86
CA TYR A 234 -0.90 -8.25 -10.86
C TYR A 234 -0.55 -7.54 -12.17
N HIS A 235 -0.40 -8.32 -13.25
CA HIS A 235 -0.13 -7.84 -14.61
C HIS A 235 1.08 -6.89 -14.67
N VAL A 236 2.18 -7.25 -13.99
CA VAL A 236 3.44 -6.50 -14.08
C VAL A 236 3.93 -6.49 -15.52
N ASN A 237 4.37 -5.34 -16.02
CA ASN A 237 4.86 -5.21 -17.40
C ASN A 237 6.23 -5.86 -17.55
N ALA A 238 7.16 -5.52 -16.67
CA ALA A 238 8.52 -6.05 -16.73
C ALA A 238 9.16 -6.22 -15.35
N TYR A 239 10.02 -7.24 -15.23
CA TYR A 239 10.93 -7.46 -14.11
C TYR A 239 12.37 -7.19 -14.55
N PHE A 240 13.08 -6.32 -13.84
CA PHE A 240 14.46 -5.94 -14.09
C PHE A 240 15.39 -6.59 -13.09
N CYS A 241 16.54 -7.09 -13.57
CA CYS A 241 17.57 -7.71 -12.73
C CYS A 241 18.96 -7.63 -13.33
N GLY A 242 19.95 -7.97 -12.51
CA GLY A 242 21.35 -8.14 -12.88
C GLY A 242 21.81 -9.57 -12.59
N HIS A 243 22.89 -9.72 -11.82
CA HIS A 243 23.47 -10.96 -11.28
C HIS A 243 24.10 -11.89 -12.31
N ASP A 244 23.38 -12.22 -13.38
CA ASP A 244 24.01 -12.80 -14.55
C ASP A 244 24.65 -11.68 -15.38
N HIS A 245 25.97 -11.80 -15.56
CA HIS A 245 26.82 -10.78 -16.17
C HIS A 245 26.65 -10.71 -17.70
N ASP A 246 25.43 -10.46 -18.18
CA ASP A 246 25.09 -10.41 -19.59
C ASP A 246 23.86 -9.52 -19.82
N LEU A 247 23.42 -9.40 -21.08
CA LEU A 247 22.19 -8.70 -21.46
C LEU A 247 21.17 -9.69 -22.01
N GLN A 248 19.97 -9.73 -21.42
CA GLN A 248 18.92 -10.64 -21.89
C GLN A 248 17.55 -9.98 -21.90
N HIS A 249 16.73 -10.44 -22.86
CA HIS A 249 15.29 -10.26 -22.84
C HIS A 249 14.65 -11.64 -22.92
N LEU A 250 13.90 -11.99 -21.88
CA LEU A 250 13.00 -13.14 -21.88
C LEU A 250 11.57 -12.65 -21.74
N GLN A 251 10.62 -13.44 -22.22
CA GLN A 251 9.21 -13.10 -22.13
C GLN A 251 8.40 -14.38 -21.98
N THR A 252 7.48 -14.38 -21.02
CA THR A 252 6.56 -15.50 -20.81
C THR A 252 5.14 -14.99 -20.65
N THR A 253 4.20 -15.84 -21.06
CA THR A 253 2.77 -15.58 -20.94
C THR A 253 2.14 -16.65 -20.06
N HIS A 254 1.41 -16.24 -19.04
CA HIS A 254 0.64 -17.12 -18.16
C HIS A 254 -0.76 -16.52 -17.99
N ASP A 255 -1.81 -17.32 -18.20
CA ASP A 255 -3.21 -16.88 -18.11
C ASP A 255 -3.54 -15.60 -18.89
N GLY A 256 -2.94 -15.45 -20.08
CA GLY A 256 -3.13 -14.28 -20.95
C GLY A 256 -2.36 -13.03 -20.52
N VAL A 257 -1.57 -13.11 -19.45
CA VAL A 257 -0.70 -12.05 -18.95
C VAL A 257 0.72 -12.29 -19.41
N THR A 258 1.28 -11.34 -20.13
CA THR A 258 2.67 -11.38 -20.59
C THR A 258 3.53 -10.51 -19.68
N VAL A 259 4.66 -11.07 -19.22
CA VAL A 259 5.67 -10.34 -18.44
C VAL A 259 7.01 -10.43 -19.18
N ASP A 260 7.67 -9.29 -19.35
CA ASP A 260 9.02 -9.21 -19.88
C ASP A 260 10.06 -9.29 -18.74
N PHE A 261 11.13 -10.06 -18.92
CA PHE A 261 12.25 -10.17 -17.98
C PHE A 261 13.48 -9.57 -18.63
N ILE A 262 13.99 -8.50 -18.03
CA ILE A 262 15.08 -7.69 -18.54
C ILE A 262 16.29 -7.94 -17.64
N VAL A 263 17.28 -8.67 -18.15
CA VAL A 263 18.58 -8.86 -17.48
C VAL A 263 19.54 -7.81 -18.03
N SER A 264 20.08 -6.99 -17.13
CA SER A 264 21.01 -5.91 -17.46
C SER A 264 22.23 -5.92 -16.53
N GLY A 265 22.86 -7.09 -16.35
CA GLY A 265 24.00 -7.29 -15.44
C GLY A 265 25.38 -7.12 -16.08
N ALA A 266 25.45 -6.49 -17.25
CA ALA A 266 26.70 -6.29 -17.99
C ALA A 266 27.41 -4.97 -17.65
N GLY A 267 27.21 -4.42 -16.44
CA GLY A 267 27.73 -3.10 -16.06
C GLY A 267 29.27 -3.05 -15.94
N HIS A 268 29.85 -4.10 -15.40
CA HIS A 268 31.28 -4.25 -15.09
C HIS A 268 31.92 -5.47 -15.76
N GLU A 269 31.23 -6.61 -15.83
CA GLU A 269 31.78 -7.84 -16.39
C GLU A 269 30.81 -8.45 -17.40
N VAL A 270 31.33 -9.21 -18.37
CA VAL A 270 30.53 -9.92 -19.36
C VAL A 270 30.89 -11.40 -19.39
N SER A 271 29.92 -12.25 -19.06
CA SER A 271 30.00 -13.70 -19.07
C SER A 271 29.32 -14.26 -20.31
N THR A 272 30.05 -15.01 -21.14
CA THR A 272 29.47 -15.67 -22.34
C THR A 272 28.76 -16.98 -22.01
N SER A 273 28.50 -17.26 -20.74
CA SER A 273 27.90 -18.53 -20.31
C SER A 273 26.44 -18.61 -20.75
N THR A 274 26.05 -19.76 -21.28
CA THR A 274 24.64 -20.11 -21.50
C THR A 274 24.27 -21.39 -20.76
N ALA A 275 24.86 -21.61 -19.59
CA ALA A 275 24.77 -22.86 -18.84
C ALA A 275 23.32 -23.27 -18.52
N HIS A 276 22.43 -22.29 -18.41
CA HIS A 276 21.03 -22.48 -18.02
C HIS A 276 20.04 -22.31 -19.19
N LEU A 277 20.51 -22.42 -20.44
CA LEU A 277 19.66 -22.32 -21.64
C LEU A 277 18.43 -23.26 -21.61
N HIS A 278 18.57 -24.44 -21.00
CA HIS A 278 17.50 -25.43 -20.89
C HIS A 278 16.72 -25.37 -19.57
N ALA A 279 17.02 -24.40 -18.70
CA ALA A 279 16.33 -24.20 -17.41
C ALA A 279 15.23 -23.13 -17.48
N VAL A 280 15.15 -22.35 -18.57
CA VAL A 280 14.08 -21.38 -18.81
C VAL A 280 12.92 -22.00 -19.61
N PRO A 281 11.70 -21.46 -19.53
CA PRO A 281 10.58 -21.95 -20.34
C PRO A 281 10.90 -21.92 -21.84
N SER A 282 10.42 -22.92 -22.59
CA SER A 282 10.59 -22.97 -24.04
C SER A 282 10.09 -21.69 -24.71
N ASP A 283 10.79 -21.24 -25.73
CA ASP A 283 10.52 -20.02 -26.51
C ASP A 283 10.48 -18.71 -25.70
N SER A 284 10.88 -18.73 -24.41
CA SER A 284 10.88 -17.51 -23.59
C SER A 284 12.04 -16.57 -23.92
N LEU A 285 13.22 -17.09 -24.24
CA LEU A 285 14.38 -16.28 -24.60
C LEU A 285 14.16 -15.56 -25.94
N LYS A 286 14.11 -14.23 -25.92
CA LYS A 286 13.92 -13.38 -27.11
C LYS A 286 15.22 -12.76 -27.58
N PHE A 287 16.12 -12.46 -26.65
CA PHE A 287 17.44 -11.93 -26.91
C PHE A 287 18.40 -12.32 -25.78
N HIS A 288 19.64 -12.62 -26.14
CA HIS A 288 20.77 -12.79 -25.24
C HIS A 288 21.99 -12.22 -25.95
N TRP A 289 22.77 -11.43 -25.24
CA TRP A 289 24.05 -10.94 -25.69
C TRP A 289 25.08 -10.98 -24.56
N ALA A 290 26.22 -11.55 -24.92
CA ALA A 290 27.45 -11.51 -24.15
C ALA A 290 28.60 -11.59 -25.15
N ASP A 291 29.47 -10.58 -25.14
CA ASP A 291 30.69 -10.57 -25.95
C ASP A 291 31.88 -10.32 -25.02
N SER A 292 32.75 -11.33 -24.88
CA SER A 292 33.95 -11.24 -24.05
C SER A 292 34.97 -10.20 -24.54
N HIS A 293 34.76 -9.60 -25.72
CA HIS A 293 35.58 -8.50 -26.23
C HIS A 293 34.90 -7.14 -26.07
N ALA A 294 33.62 -7.10 -25.70
CA ALA A 294 32.92 -5.85 -25.41
C ALA A 294 33.01 -5.56 -23.91
N PRO A 295 33.36 -4.33 -23.51
CA PRO A 295 33.61 -4.03 -22.10
C PRO A 295 32.35 -3.91 -21.23
N GLY A 296 31.16 -4.28 -21.72
CA GLY A 296 29.91 -4.18 -20.95
C GLY A 296 28.73 -3.67 -21.76
N GLY A 297 27.61 -3.40 -21.09
CA GLY A 297 26.39 -2.89 -21.68
C GLY A 297 25.30 -2.61 -20.63
N PHE A 298 24.21 -1.97 -21.07
CA PHE A 298 23.10 -1.54 -20.22
C PHE A 298 21.81 -1.41 -21.03
N VAL A 299 20.72 -1.08 -20.35
CA VAL A 299 19.41 -0.83 -20.96
C VAL A 299 19.05 0.65 -20.87
N TYR A 300 18.58 1.21 -21.97
CA TYR A 300 17.91 2.52 -22.02
C TYR A 300 16.41 2.30 -22.28
N ALA A 301 15.57 2.94 -21.48
CA ALA A 301 14.13 2.87 -21.58
C ALA A 301 13.53 4.21 -22.01
N GLU A 302 12.56 4.16 -22.92
CA GLU A 302 11.72 5.30 -23.28
C GLU A 302 10.25 4.92 -23.15
N THR A 303 9.55 5.57 -22.21
CA THR A 303 8.16 5.32 -21.86
C THR A 303 7.27 6.48 -22.26
N THR A 304 6.28 6.20 -23.11
CA THR A 304 5.22 7.12 -23.51
C THR A 304 3.89 6.64 -22.95
N THR A 305 2.81 7.40 -23.13
CA THR A 305 1.45 6.97 -22.75
C THR A 305 0.95 5.76 -23.54
N ALA A 306 1.57 5.43 -24.68
CA ALA A 306 1.12 4.38 -25.60
C ALA A 306 2.00 3.14 -25.60
N HIS A 307 3.28 3.25 -25.26
CA HIS A 307 4.21 2.12 -25.19
C HIS A 307 5.47 2.48 -24.39
N THR A 308 6.15 1.46 -23.85
CA THR A 308 7.54 1.55 -23.38
C THR A 308 8.43 0.76 -24.32
N THR A 309 9.54 1.35 -24.75
CA THR A 309 10.58 0.66 -25.53
C THR A 309 11.85 0.55 -24.71
N PHE A 310 12.42 -0.66 -24.65
CA PHE A 310 13.73 -0.95 -24.08
C PHE A 310 14.75 -1.14 -25.19
N TYR A 311 15.88 -0.47 -25.08
CA TYR A 311 17.02 -0.57 -25.97
C TYR A 311 18.20 -1.15 -25.22
N PHE A 312 18.71 -2.28 -25.69
CA PHE A 312 19.91 -2.93 -25.16
C PHE A 312 21.12 -2.38 -25.91
N ILE A 313 22.06 -1.81 -25.17
CA ILE A 313 23.17 -1.02 -25.72
C ILE A 313 24.47 -1.58 -25.14
N ASP A 314 25.43 -1.91 -26.00
CA ASP A 314 26.79 -2.21 -25.53
C ASP A 314 27.56 -0.92 -25.18
N SER A 315 28.63 -1.07 -24.43
CA SER A 315 29.56 0.01 -24.04
C SER A 315 30.27 0.70 -25.22
N ASN A 316 30.12 0.20 -26.46
CA ASN A 316 30.58 0.89 -27.67
C ASN A 316 29.48 1.76 -28.33
N GLY A 317 28.29 1.83 -27.73
CA GLY A 317 27.14 2.60 -28.21
C GLY A 317 26.34 1.90 -29.31
N LYS A 318 26.58 0.61 -29.54
CA LYS A 318 25.80 -0.17 -30.51
C LYS A 318 24.49 -0.59 -29.84
N SER A 319 23.37 -0.22 -30.47
CA SER A 319 22.10 -0.85 -30.13
C SER A 319 22.07 -2.27 -30.66
N LEU A 320 22.01 -3.22 -29.73
CA LEU A 320 22.05 -4.65 -30.00
C LEU A 320 20.66 -5.20 -30.29
N TYR A 321 19.67 -4.72 -29.54
CA TYR A 321 18.30 -5.20 -29.57
C TYR A 321 17.35 -4.14 -29.00
N SER A 322 16.08 -4.22 -29.39
CA SER A 322 15.03 -3.44 -28.76
C SER A 322 13.73 -4.24 -28.69
N THR A 323 12.96 -4.02 -27.64
CA THR A 323 11.61 -4.57 -27.49
C THR A 323 10.66 -3.48 -27.02
N THR A 324 9.39 -3.59 -27.40
CA THR A 324 8.35 -2.62 -27.05
C THR A 324 7.19 -3.34 -26.39
N LEU A 325 6.77 -2.83 -25.24
CA LEU A 325 5.59 -3.31 -24.50
C LEU A 325 4.49 -2.25 -24.44
N SER A 326 3.26 -2.71 -24.35
CA SER A 326 2.05 -1.88 -24.25
C SER A 326 1.72 -1.55 -22.79
N PRO A 327 0.95 -0.49 -22.51
CA PRO A 327 0.35 -0.26 -21.20
C PRO A 327 -0.31 -1.52 -20.67
N ARG A 328 -0.14 -1.82 -19.38
CA ARG A 328 -0.93 -2.91 -18.79
C ARG A 328 -2.39 -2.47 -18.64
N VAL A 329 -3.29 -3.43 -18.74
CA VAL A 329 -4.64 -3.29 -18.19
C VAL A 329 -4.57 -3.93 -16.81
N PRO A 330 -4.68 -3.19 -15.69
CA PRO A 330 -4.72 -3.81 -14.37
C PRO A 330 -5.81 -4.91 -14.33
N PRO A 331 -5.59 -6.04 -13.64
CA PRO A 331 -6.61 -7.09 -13.55
C PRO A 331 -7.93 -6.49 -13.10
N ALA A 332 -9.05 -6.99 -13.67
CA ALA A 332 -10.39 -6.57 -13.25
C ALA A 332 -10.61 -6.75 -11.73
N ASP A 333 -9.85 -7.66 -11.13
CA ASP A 333 -9.85 -7.97 -9.69
C ASP A 333 -8.96 -6.99 -8.87
N ILE A 334 -8.00 -6.29 -9.50
CA ILE A 334 -7.27 -5.13 -8.91
C ILE A 334 -8.00 -3.80 -9.14
N ILE A 335 -8.95 -3.73 -10.08
CA ILE A 335 -9.83 -2.54 -10.17
C ILE A 335 -10.56 -2.29 -8.83
N GLY A 336 -10.55 -3.25 -7.89
CA GLY A 336 -11.08 -3.11 -6.53
C GLY A 336 -10.11 -3.18 -5.35
N CYS A 337 -8.79 -2.93 -5.46
CA CYS A 337 -7.89 -3.15 -4.30
C CYS A 337 -6.87 -2.06 -3.93
N LEU A 338 -7.01 -0.88 -4.51
CA LEU A 338 -7.40 0.29 -3.71
C LEU A 338 -8.71 0.69 -4.34
N ALA A 339 -9.85 0.51 -3.67
CA ALA A 339 -11.07 1.05 -4.21
C ALA A 339 -10.90 2.57 -4.26
N VAL A 340 -10.71 3.07 -5.48
CA VAL A 340 -11.15 4.41 -5.86
C VAL A 340 -12.70 4.45 -5.84
N ASP A 341 -13.37 3.32 -5.48
CA ASP A 341 -14.82 3.11 -5.38
C ASP A 341 -15.31 2.76 -3.96
N SER A 342 -14.49 2.96 -2.92
CA SER A 342 -14.91 2.68 -1.53
C SER A 342 -14.52 3.78 -0.54
N LEU A 343 -15.45 4.05 0.36
CA LEU A 343 -15.25 4.91 1.52
C LEU A 343 -14.81 4.02 2.68
N ARG A 344 -13.65 4.29 3.27
CA ARG A 344 -13.09 3.52 4.37
C ARG A 344 -12.94 4.39 5.60
N PHE A 345 -13.24 3.84 6.76
CA PHE A 345 -13.12 4.57 8.02
C PHE A 345 -12.86 3.63 9.19
N LEU A 346 -12.28 4.18 10.24
CA LEU A 346 -12.12 3.49 11.52
C LEU A 346 -13.21 3.95 12.48
N VAL A 347 -13.62 3.05 13.37
CA VAL A 347 -14.56 3.35 14.45
C VAL A 347 -13.95 2.85 15.74
N ILE A 348 -13.89 3.74 16.72
CA ILE A 348 -13.27 3.56 18.03
C ILE A 348 -14.13 4.30 19.07
N GLY A 349 -14.12 3.84 20.31
CA GLY A 349 -14.79 4.46 21.44
C GLY A 349 -14.06 4.12 22.71
N ASP A 350 -14.29 4.91 23.76
CA ASP A 350 -13.80 4.63 25.11
C ASP A 350 -12.27 4.63 25.15
N MET A 351 -11.63 5.55 24.41
CA MET A 351 -10.18 5.59 24.27
C MET A 351 -9.45 6.35 25.38
N GLY A 352 -10.16 7.03 26.27
CA GLY A 352 -9.68 8.20 27.00
C GLY A 352 -8.63 8.03 28.10
N GLY A 353 -7.75 7.03 28.03
CA GLY A 353 -6.57 6.88 28.88
C GLY A 353 -6.85 6.94 30.37
N LEU A 354 -6.01 7.67 31.11
CA LEU A 354 -6.15 7.87 32.57
C LEU A 354 -5.98 9.36 32.96
N PRO A 355 -6.58 9.82 34.07
CA PRO A 355 -6.44 11.21 34.52
C PRO A 355 -5.08 11.52 35.18
N THR A 356 -4.29 10.50 35.47
CA THR A 356 -2.97 10.61 36.11
C THR A 356 -1.88 10.03 35.21
N TRP A 357 -0.64 10.49 35.41
CA TRP A 357 0.53 9.97 34.69
C TRP A 357 0.57 8.43 34.69
N PRO A 358 0.83 7.77 33.55
CA PRO A 358 1.30 8.32 32.27
C PRO A 358 0.22 8.95 31.37
N TYR A 359 -1.01 9.09 31.85
CA TYR A 359 -2.20 9.59 31.14
C TYR A 359 -2.76 8.66 30.07
N THR A 360 -2.18 7.47 29.95
CA THR A 360 -2.53 6.46 28.97
C THR A 360 -2.57 5.07 29.60
N THR A 361 -3.12 4.10 28.89
CA THR A 361 -3.00 2.66 29.23
C THR A 361 -2.21 1.89 28.18
N PHE A 362 -1.83 0.64 28.50
CA PHE A 362 -1.21 -0.25 27.51
C PHE A 362 -2.19 -0.66 26.41
N VAL A 363 -3.48 -0.77 26.73
CA VAL A 363 -4.57 -1.12 25.81
C VAL A 363 -4.75 0.02 24.80
N GLU A 364 -4.83 1.26 25.27
CA GLU A 364 -4.93 2.45 24.44
C GLU A 364 -3.74 2.59 23.47
N VAL A 365 -2.51 2.49 23.99
CA VAL A 365 -1.31 2.61 23.15
C VAL A 365 -1.24 1.47 22.14
N GLY A 366 -1.53 0.23 22.54
CA GLY A 366 -1.56 -0.93 21.63
C GLY A 366 -2.62 -0.79 20.53
N THR A 367 -3.82 -0.33 20.90
CA THR A 367 -4.92 -0.04 19.96
C THR A 367 -4.52 1.05 18.98
N ALA A 368 -3.94 2.16 19.44
CA ALA A 368 -3.48 3.25 18.60
C ALA A 368 -2.36 2.85 17.62
N GLU A 369 -1.41 2.01 18.07
CA GLU A 369 -0.35 1.48 17.21
C GLU A 369 -0.92 0.60 16.09
N GLU A 370 -1.87 -0.28 16.41
CA GLU A 370 -2.49 -1.14 15.41
C GLU A 370 -3.40 -0.36 14.46
N MET A 371 -4.17 0.61 14.95
CA MET A 371 -4.90 1.55 14.09
C MET A 371 -3.97 2.25 13.09
N GLY A 372 -2.76 2.63 13.51
CA GLY A 372 -1.74 3.19 12.62
C GLY A 372 -1.36 2.25 11.48
N LYS A 373 -1.11 0.98 11.78
CA LYS A 373 -0.79 -0.05 10.77
C LYS A 373 -1.95 -0.30 9.81
N ILE A 374 -3.19 -0.36 10.33
CA ILE A 374 -4.41 -0.51 9.52
C ILE A 374 -4.63 0.72 8.66
N ALA A 375 -4.36 1.92 9.18
CA ALA A 375 -4.47 3.15 8.41
C ALA A 375 -3.41 3.25 7.30
N ASP A 376 -2.18 2.82 7.56
CA ASP A 376 -1.14 2.70 6.53
C ASP A 376 -1.53 1.69 5.44
N LEU A 377 -2.16 0.58 5.84
CA LEU A 377 -2.55 -0.50 4.92
C LEU A 377 -3.76 -0.15 4.06
N TYR A 378 -4.80 0.42 4.66
CA TYR A 378 -6.10 0.60 4.00
C TYR A 378 -6.44 2.06 3.70
N SER A 379 -5.63 3.03 4.14
CA SER A 379 -5.84 4.46 3.87
C SER A 379 -7.29 4.91 4.10
N PRO A 380 -7.82 4.76 5.33
CA PRO A 380 -9.15 5.23 5.69
C PRO A 380 -9.22 6.75 5.52
N GLN A 381 -10.40 7.26 5.16
CA GLN A 381 -10.63 8.68 4.93
C GLN A 381 -10.95 9.45 6.22
N PHE A 382 -11.41 8.79 7.28
CA PHE A 382 -11.68 9.39 8.58
C PHE A 382 -11.74 8.36 9.71
N VAL A 383 -11.79 8.86 10.94
CA VAL A 383 -12.03 8.09 12.17
C VAL A 383 -13.31 8.60 12.84
N LEU A 384 -14.14 7.70 13.36
CA LEU A 384 -15.23 8.02 14.28
C LEU A 384 -14.81 7.65 15.70
N GLU A 385 -14.89 8.62 16.61
CA GLU A 385 -14.71 8.42 18.04
C GLU A 385 -16.08 8.49 18.73
N LEU A 386 -16.41 7.44 19.49
CA LEU A 386 -17.75 7.20 20.04
C LEU A 386 -17.90 7.62 21.51
N GLY A 387 -17.09 8.57 21.98
CA GLY A 387 -17.21 9.16 23.31
C GLY A 387 -16.38 8.47 24.37
N ASP A 388 -16.38 9.07 25.57
CA ASP A 388 -15.41 8.81 26.63
C ASP A 388 -13.97 9.08 26.17
N ASN A 389 -13.83 10.25 25.56
CA ASN A 389 -12.60 10.73 24.94
C ASN A 389 -11.51 10.97 25.99
N PHE A 390 -11.89 11.27 27.25
CA PHE A 390 -10.97 11.48 28.36
C PHE A 390 -11.54 10.99 29.70
N TYR A 391 -11.03 9.85 30.20
CA TYR A 391 -11.39 9.34 31.52
C TYR A 391 -10.74 10.14 32.67
N TYR A 392 -11.34 10.24 33.86
CA TYR A 392 -12.73 9.88 34.20
C TYR A 392 -13.65 11.12 34.32
N ASP A 393 -13.08 12.32 34.23
CA ASP A 393 -13.79 13.60 34.42
C ASP A 393 -13.52 14.57 33.26
N GLY A 394 -13.34 14.02 32.06
CA GLY A 394 -13.11 14.79 30.85
C GLY A 394 -11.87 15.68 30.93
N VAL A 395 -11.98 16.83 30.26
CA VAL A 395 -10.98 17.92 30.28
C VAL A 395 -11.52 19.13 31.02
N LYS A 396 -10.61 19.96 31.56
CA LYS A 396 -11.02 21.18 32.30
C LYS A 396 -11.31 22.36 31.37
N ASN A 397 -10.50 22.52 30.33
CA ASN A 397 -10.56 23.62 29.37
C ASN A 397 -9.81 23.25 28.08
N VAL A 398 -9.82 24.12 27.07
CA VAL A 398 -9.24 23.84 25.76
C VAL A 398 -7.70 23.81 25.76
N GLN A 399 -7.05 24.27 26.83
CA GLN A 399 -5.61 24.15 27.06
C GLN A 399 -5.24 22.97 27.97
N ASP A 400 -6.19 22.10 28.31
CA ASP A 400 -5.89 20.94 29.13
C ASP A 400 -4.88 20.04 28.41
N LYS A 401 -3.78 19.72 29.10
CA LYS A 401 -2.70 18.90 28.52
C LYS A 401 -3.17 17.51 28.10
N ARG A 402 -4.32 17.04 28.62
CA ARG A 402 -4.92 15.75 28.26
C ARG A 402 -5.12 15.60 26.75
N PHE A 403 -5.46 16.68 26.03
CA PHE A 403 -5.50 16.65 24.57
C PHE A 403 -4.17 16.21 23.96
N GLU A 404 -3.06 16.74 24.46
CA GLU A 404 -1.73 16.39 23.94
C GLU A 404 -1.32 14.98 24.36
N VAL A 405 -1.43 14.66 25.66
CA VAL A 405 -0.82 13.43 26.21
C VAL A 405 -1.68 12.17 26.07
N THR A 406 -3.00 12.30 25.94
CA THR A 406 -3.94 11.18 25.76
C THR A 406 -4.40 11.06 24.31
N PHE A 407 -4.45 12.15 23.53
CA PHE A 407 -4.85 12.06 22.12
C PHE A 407 -3.69 12.28 21.15
N GLU A 408 -3.06 13.47 21.14
CA GLU A 408 -2.12 13.81 20.07
C GLU A 408 -0.88 12.92 20.03
N ASN A 409 -0.31 12.63 21.20
CA ASN A 409 0.91 11.83 21.36
C ASN A 409 0.66 10.32 21.30
N VAL A 410 -0.60 9.88 21.48
CA VAL A 410 -0.98 8.46 21.43
C VAL A 410 -1.27 8.08 19.98
N TYR A 411 -2.19 8.78 19.33
CA TYR A 411 -2.60 8.53 17.95
C TYR A 411 -1.65 9.21 16.96
N LYS A 412 -0.36 8.93 17.08
CA LYS A 412 0.72 9.69 16.42
C LYS A 412 1.18 9.16 15.06
N ALA A 413 0.60 8.07 14.56
CA ALA A 413 0.94 7.51 13.25
C ALA A 413 0.67 8.54 12.13
N ASP A 414 1.54 8.62 11.14
CA ASP A 414 1.45 9.63 10.08
C ASP A 414 0.17 9.49 9.24
N SER A 415 -0.32 8.28 9.04
CA SER A 415 -1.62 8.01 8.40
C SER A 415 -2.79 8.55 9.22
N LEU A 416 -2.79 8.36 10.54
CA LEU A 416 -3.83 8.87 11.45
C LEU A 416 -3.77 10.39 11.68
N LYS A 417 -2.60 11.02 11.52
CA LYS A 417 -2.43 12.48 11.61
C LYS A 417 -3.03 13.22 10.42
N LYS A 418 -3.13 12.55 9.26
CA LYS A 418 -3.54 13.17 7.99
C LYS A 418 -5.04 13.14 7.74
N ILE A 419 -5.82 12.45 8.57
CA ILE A 419 -7.24 12.23 8.37
C ILE A 419 -8.07 12.81 9.52
N PRO A 420 -9.29 13.32 9.24
CA PRO A 420 -10.16 13.87 10.27
C PRO A 420 -10.71 12.79 11.19
N TRP A 421 -10.81 13.13 12.47
CA TRP A 421 -11.54 12.43 13.52
C TRP A 421 -12.84 13.18 13.77
N TYR A 422 -13.97 12.48 13.75
CA TYR A 422 -15.28 13.01 14.10
C TYR A 422 -15.73 12.38 15.41
N LEU A 423 -16.08 13.22 16.38
CA LEU A 423 -16.25 12.81 17.77
C LEU A 423 -17.65 13.12 18.30
N VAL A 424 -18.09 12.32 19.25
CA VAL A 424 -19.18 12.63 20.19
C VAL A 424 -18.64 12.61 21.63
N ALA A 425 -19.43 13.05 22.60
CA ALA A 425 -19.08 12.98 24.02
C ALA A 425 -19.76 11.78 24.70
N GLY A 426 -19.05 11.16 25.64
CA GLY A 426 -19.56 10.13 26.55
C GLY A 426 -19.85 10.66 27.96
N ASN A 427 -20.26 9.78 28.88
CA ASN A 427 -20.59 10.18 30.26
C ASN A 427 -19.40 10.79 31.00
N HIS A 428 -18.18 10.28 30.79
CA HIS A 428 -16.99 10.81 31.44
C HIS A 428 -16.58 12.18 30.90
N ASP A 429 -16.85 12.44 29.62
CA ASP A 429 -16.61 13.76 29.02
C ASP A 429 -17.53 14.83 29.63
N HIS A 430 -18.79 14.47 29.91
CA HIS A 430 -19.79 15.32 30.54
C HIS A 430 -19.57 15.56 32.04
N ASN A 431 -18.78 14.71 32.71
CA ASN A 431 -18.27 15.04 34.05
C ASN A 431 -17.27 16.22 34.02
N GLY A 432 -16.65 16.47 32.85
CA GLY A 432 -15.74 17.56 32.59
C GLY A 432 -16.37 18.70 31.80
N ASN A 433 -15.61 19.22 30.83
CA ASN A 433 -16.01 20.34 29.99
C ASN A 433 -16.10 19.95 28.50
N VAL A 434 -17.24 19.45 28.06
CA VAL A 434 -17.49 19.10 26.65
C VAL A 434 -17.35 20.31 25.73
N SER A 435 -17.74 21.52 26.16
CA SER A 435 -17.54 22.73 25.36
C SER A 435 -16.07 23.02 25.08
N ALA A 436 -15.15 22.59 25.95
CA ALA A 436 -13.71 22.68 25.69
C ALA A 436 -13.24 21.68 24.62
N GLN A 437 -13.84 20.49 24.58
CA GLN A 437 -13.61 19.51 23.51
C GLN A 437 -14.11 20.04 22.16
N ILE A 438 -15.29 20.65 22.13
CA ILE A 438 -15.80 21.35 20.93
C ILE A 438 -14.84 22.49 20.52
N ALA A 439 -14.38 23.29 21.49
CA ALA A 439 -13.45 24.38 21.21
C ALA A 439 -12.08 23.90 20.70
N TYR A 440 -11.65 22.69 21.05
CA TYR A 440 -10.38 22.11 20.61
C TYR A 440 -10.33 21.83 19.11
N SER A 441 -11.49 21.78 18.42
CA SER A 441 -11.54 21.78 16.95
C SER A 441 -10.91 23.00 16.29
N LYS A 442 -10.74 24.10 17.03
CA LYS A 442 -10.02 25.29 16.54
C LYS A 442 -8.51 25.19 16.77
N VAL A 443 -8.05 24.21 17.52
CA VAL A 443 -6.65 23.98 17.88
C VAL A 443 -6.05 22.86 17.03
N SER A 444 -6.73 21.71 16.95
CA SER A 444 -6.26 20.55 16.19
C SER A 444 -7.05 20.35 14.92
N GLN A 445 -6.35 20.33 13.77
CA GLN A 445 -6.97 20.19 12.44
C GLN A 445 -7.65 18.84 12.21
N ARG A 446 -7.25 17.81 12.95
CA ARG A 446 -7.86 16.49 12.86
C ARG A 446 -8.98 16.27 13.88
N TRP A 447 -9.14 17.13 14.88
CA TRP A 447 -10.21 17.02 15.86
C TRP A 447 -11.47 17.74 15.38
N ASN A 448 -12.49 17.02 14.92
CA ASN A 448 -13.72 17.60 14.37
C ASN A 448 -14.91 17.28 15.28
N PHE A 449 -15.18 18.18 16.21
CA PHE A 449 -16.30 18.13 17.14
C PHE A 449 -17.02 19.48 17.12
N PRO A 450 -17.78 19.81 16.04
CA PRO A 450 -18.28 21.16 15.79
C PRO A 450 -19.42 21.58 16.74
N ASP A 451 -20.18 20.62 17.25
CA ASP A 451 -21.29 20.80 18.19
C ASP A 451 -21.56 19.46 18.91
N TYR A 452 -22.42 19.46 19.93
CA TYR A 452 -22.81 18.26 20.68
C TYR A 452 -23.41 17.17 19.76
N TYR A 453 -24.15 17.57 18.74
CA TYR A 453 -24.74 16.68 17.73
C TYR A 453 -24.73 17.34 16.36
N TYR A 454 -24.44 16.58 15.31
CA TYR A 454 -24.24 17.13 13.98
C TYR A 454 -24.34 16.05 12.89
N PRO A 455 -24.69 16.42 11.64
CA PRO A 455 -24.75 15.47 10.55
C PRO A 455 -23.40 15.35 9.86
N LEU A 456 -23.09 14.14 9.40
CA LEU A 456 -22.00 13.85 8.48
C LEU A 456 -22.57 13.21 7.22
N SER A 457 -21.99 13.57 6.07
CA SER A 457 -22.31 12.96 4.79
C SER A 457 -21.04 12.79 3.98
N PHE A 458 -20.79 11.56 3.56
CA PHE A 458 -19.59 11.18 2.83
C PHE A 458 -20.01 10.58 1.49
N ALA A 459 -19.52 11.15 0.40
CA ALA A 459 -19.70 10.55 -0.91
C ALA A 459 -19.00 9.19 -0.96
N ILE A 460 -19.68 8.16 -1.46
CA ILE A 460 -19.03 6.91 -1.80
C ILE A 460 -18.32 7.14 -3.13
N PRO A 461 -16.99 6.98 -3.21
CA PRO A 461 -16.23 7.29 -4.41
C PRO A 461 -16.78 6.58 -5.65
N ASN A 462 -16.79 7.30 -6.79
CA ASN A 462 -17.30 6.83 -8.08
C ASN A 462 -18.77 6.36 -8.10
N THR A 463 -19.58 6.81 -7.14
CA THR A 463 -21.04 6.66 -7.15
C THR A 463 -21.74 8.02 -6.99
N ASN A 464 -23.04 8.06 -7.24
CA ASN A 464 -23.91 9.20 -6.90
C ASN A 464 -24.58 9.01 -5.53
N THR A 465 -23.97 8.21 -4.64
CA THR A 465 -24.56 7.83 -3.35
C THR A 465 -23.64 8.19 -2.21
N SER A 466 -24.20 8.28 -1.00
CA SER A 466 -23.47 8.66 0.21
C SER A 466 -23.65 7.65 1.34
N LEU A 467 -22.76 7.75 2.31
CA LEU A 467 -22.95 7.32 3.69
C LEU A 467 -23.29 8.57 4.52
N ASP A 468 -24.45 8.58 5.16
CA ASP A 468 -24.81 9.61 6.13
C ASP A 468 -24.71 9.04 7.55
N ILE A 469 -24.20 9.86 8.47
CA ILE A 469 -24.09 9.53 9.90
C ILE A 469 -24.65 10.68 10.71
N VAL A 470 -25.61 10.39 11.59
CA VAL A 470 -26.16 11.34 12.55
C VAL A 470 -25.39 11.18 13.86
N MET A 471 -24.43 12.08 14.10
CA MET A 471 -23.66 12.13 15.35
C MET A 471 -24.53 12.74 16.44
N MET A 472 -24.69 12.05 17.57
CA MET A 472 -25.61 12.43 18.64
C MET A 472 -24.94 12.34 20.02
N ASP A 473 -25.35 13.25 20.91
CA ASP A 473 -24.96 13.26 22.30
C ASP A 473 -26.02 12.52 23.13
N THR A 474 -25.75 11.25 23.41
CA THR A 474 -26.67 10.38 24.14
C THR A 474 -26.81 10.76 25.62
N VAL A 475 -25.84 11.46 26.19
CA VAL A 475 -25.90 11.97 27.56
C VAL A 475 -26.92 13.11 27.67
N LEU A 476 -26.92 14.04 26.71
CA LEU A 476 -27.94 15.09 26.65
C LEU A 476 -29.36 14.53 26.39
N LEU A 477 -29.48 13.41 25.67
CA LEU A 477 -30.77 12.78 25.38
C LEU A 477 -31.33 11.99 26.56
N CYS A 478 -30.47 11.24 27.24
CA CYS A 478 -30.89 10.19 28.17
C CYS A 478 -30.48 10.46 29.62
N GLY A 479 -29.59 11.42 29.87
CA GLY A 479 -28.98 11.68 31.17
C GLY A 479 -27.60 11.04 31.28
N ASN A 480 -26.80 11.51 32.25
CA ASN A 480 -25.49 10.97 32.52
C ASN A 480 -25.60 9.67 33.36
N SER A 481 -24.93 8.60 32.92
CA SER A 481 -24.87 7.30 33.61
C SER A 481 -23.90 7.30 34.80
N GLY A 482 -23.06 8.32 34.97
CA GLY A 482 -22.09 8.42 36.05
C GLY A 482 -20.76 7.72 35.74
N TYR A 483 -20.12 7.14 36.76
CA TYR A 483 -18.90 6.34 36.59
C TYR A 483 -19.25 4.85 36.41
N ASP A 484 -18.49 4.14 35.58
CA ASP A 484 -18.75 2.74 35.21
C ASP A 484 -18.90 1.80 36.41
N SER A 485 -18.10 2.01 37.47
CA SER A 485 -18.17 1.21 38.71
C SER A 485 -19.54 1.23 39.42
N ALA A 486 -20.40 2.19 39.09
CA ALA A 486 -21.76 2.26 39.63
C ALA A 486 -22.76 1.39 38.84
N HIS A 487 -22.41 0.99 37.60
CA HIS A 487 -23.27 0.27 36.65
C HIS A 487 -24.69 0.86 36.56
N THR A 488 -24.79 2.19 36.64
CA THR A 488 -26.05 2.91 36.66
C THR A 488 -26.56 3.21 35.26
N GLN A 489 -27.85 2.99 35.05
CA GLN A 489 -28.53 3.38 33.80
C GLN A 489 -28.89 4.88 33.82
N PRO A 490 -28.82 5.57 32.68
CA PRO A 490 -29.25 6.96 32.59
C PRO A 490 -30.80 7.04 32.74
N THR A 491 -31.27 7.90 33.64
CA THR A 491 -32.69 7.92 34.08
C THR A 491 -33.56 8.99 33.40
N GLY A 492 -32.96 9.81 32.54
CA GLY A 492 -33.62 10.91 31.84
C GLY A 492 -32.68 12.12 31.68
N PRO A 493 -32.94 12.99 30.68
CA PRO A 493 -32.10 14.14 30.41
C PRO A 493 -32.17 15.17 31.54
N GLU A 494 -31.04 15.82 31.82
CA GLU A 494 -30.99 16.94 32.77
C GLU A 494 -31.80 18.15 32.27
N ASP A 495 -31.69 18.44 30.97
CA ASP A 495 -32.44 19.50 30.29
C ASP A 495 -33.33 18.90 29.20
N LYS A 496 -34.61 18.73 29.54
CA LYS A 496 -35.59 18.15 28.63
C LYS A 496 -35.77 18.97 27.35
N ILE A 497 -35.65 20.29 27.39
CA ILE A 497 -35.86 21.13 26.20
C ILE A 497 -34.74 20.85 25.19
N LYS A 498 -33.49 20.80 25.64
CA LYS A 498 -32.35 20.43 24.78
C LYS A 498 -32.43 19.01 24.25
N ALA A 499 -32.91 18.08 25.08
CA ALA A 499 -33.15 16.71 24.64
C ALA A 499 -34.21 16.66 23.52
N ASP A 500 -35.34 17.36 23.69
CA ASP A 500 -36.40 17.44 22.70
C ASP A 500 -35.90 18.11 21.39
N GLU A 501 -35.09 19.18 21.47
CA GLU A 501 -34.44 19.82 20.31
C GLU A 501 -33.52 18.84 19.54
N GLN A 502 -32.73 18.04 20.26
CA GLN A 502 -31.87 17.05 19.65
C GLN A 502 -32.68 15.89 19.03
N TRP A 503 -33.75 15.43 19.68
CA TRP A 503 -34.65 14.43 19.11
C TRP A 503 -35.29 14.90 17.80
N GLU A 504 -35.73 16.16 17.73
CA GLU A 504 -36.24 16.76 16.48
C GLU A 504 -35.15 16.79 15.40
N PHE A 505 -33.91 17.14 15.75
CA PHE A 505 -32.78 17.11 14.84
C PHE A 505 -32.51 15.69 14.29
N ILE A 506 -32.48 14.68 15.16
CA ILE A 506 -32.26 13.27 14.79
C ILE A 506 -33.37 12.81 13.85
N GLN A 507 -34.63 13.05 14.23
CA GLN A 507 -35.79 12.67 13.42
C GLN A 507 -35.74 13.31 12.03
N LYS A 508 -35.46 14.62 11.95
CA LYS A 508 -35.37 15.34 10.68
C LYS A 508 -34.21 14.86 9.82
N SER A 509 -33.05 14.58 10.42
CA SER A 509 -31.85 14.10 9.72
C SER A 509 -32.07 12.70 9.14
N LEU A 510 -32.63 11.78 9.92
CA LEU A 510 -32.94 10.42 9.47
C LEU A 510 -34.01 10.42 8.36
N GLN A 511 -35.08 11.21 8.51
CA GLN A 511 -36.15 11.30 7.51
C GLN A 511 -35.71 12.00 6.21
N GLY A 512 -34.80 12.97 6.32
CA GLY A 512 -34.30 13.74 5.18
C GLY A 512 -33.22 13.02 4.35
N SER A 513 -32.56 12.01 4.91
CA SER A 513 -31.44 11.33 4.26
C SER A 513 -31.89 10.41 3.12
N LYS A 514 -31.19 10.55 1.99
CA LYS A 514 -31.28 9.68 0.81
C LYS A 514 -30.03 8.81 0.63
N ALA A 515 -29.18 8.74 1.65
CA ALA A 515 -27.94 8.01 1.59
C ALA A 515 -28.18 6.51 1.38
N MET A 516 -27.18 5.87 0.77
CA MET A 516 -27.16 4.42 0.57
C MET A 516 -26.94 3.66 1.87
N TYR A 517 -26.21 4.28 2.80
CA TYR A 517 -26.04 3.82 4.17
C TYR A 517 -26.39 4.96 5.11
N LEU A 518 -27.14 4.66 6.17
CA LEU A 518 -27.57 5.65 7.14
C LEU A 518 -27.39 5.10 8.55
N PHE A 519 -26.50 5.70 9.32
CA PHE A 519 -26.25 5.32 10.72
C PHE A 519 -26.55 6.48 11.65
N THR A 520 -26.88 6.17 12.90
CA THR A 520 -26.65 7.08 14.03
C THR A 520 -25.38 6.65 14.75
N ALA A 521 -24.65 7.61 15.33
CA ALA A 521 -23.46 7.34 16.14
C ALA A 521 -23.51 8.17 17.41
N GLY A 522 -23.37 7.51 18.56
CA GLY A 522 -23.50 8.12 19.88
C GLY A 522 -22.87 7.20 20.92
N HIS A 523 -22.66 7.70 22.14
CA HIS A 523 -21.89 6.94 23.12
C HIS A 523 -22.63 5.70 23.64
N PHE A 524 -23.88 5.88 24.11
CA PHE A 524 -24.65 4.80 24.70
C PHE A 524 -25.20 3.79 23.68
N PRO A 525 -25.21 2.49 24.01
CA PRO A 525 -25.76 1.46 23.13
C PRO A 525 -27.29 1.46 23.14
N VAL A 526 -27.89 1.26 21.96
CA VAL A 526 -29.30 0.82 21.88
C VAL A 526 -29.42 -0.58 22.46
N TYR A 527 -28.56 -1.50 22.02
CA TYR A 527 -28.47 -2.85 22.55
C TYR A 527 -27.01 -3.18 22.85
N SER A 528 -26.81 -3.83 23.98
CA SER A 528 -25.56 -4.45 24.39
C SER A 528 -25.90 -5.60 25.35
N VAL A 529 -25.06 -6.63 25.36
CA VAL A 529 -25.19 -7.73 26.33
C VAL A 529 -24.36 -7.54 27.60
N ALA A 530 -23.59 -6.46 27.70
CA ALA A 530 -22.50 -6.38 28.66
C ALA A 530 -22.87 -5.73 30.00
N GLU A 531 -21.96 -4.99 30.64
CA GLU A 531 -22.07 -4.45 32.00
C GLU A 531 -23.14 -3.35 32.15
N HIS A 532 -23.32 -2.50 31.15
CA HIS A 532 -24.40 -1.51 31.10
C HIS A 532 -25.62 -2.08 30.41
N GLY A 533 -25.46 -2.71 29.25
CA GLY A 533 -26.57 -3.32 28.51
C GLY A 533 -27.41 -2.32 27.72
N PRO A 534 -28.66 -2.67 27.34
CA PRO A 534 -29.50 -1.80 26.52
C PRO A 534 -29.88 -0.49 27.23
N THR A 535 -29.79 0.64 26.52
CA THR A 535 -30.21 1.94 27.06
C THR A 535 -31.69 2.19 26.79
N ASP A 536 -32.55 2.10 27.81
CA ASP A 536 -34.01 2.19 27.69
C ASP A 536 -34.50 3.43 26.92
N CYS A 537 -33.86 4.59 27.15
CA CYS A 537 -34.13 5.83 26.44
C CYS A 537 -33.94 5.70 24.92
N LEU A 538 -32.89 5.01 24.48
CA LEU A 538 -32.61 4.80 23.05
C LEU A 538 -33.47 3.67 22.46
N VAL A 539 -33.71 2.60 23.21
CA VAL A 539 -34.64 1.52 22.80
C VAL A 539 -36.05 2.06 22.59
N SER A 540 -36.51 2.96 23.47
CA SER A 540 -37.88 3.51 23.39
C SER A 540 -38.05 4.60 22.35
N GLN A 541 -37.02 5.43 22.08
CA GLN A 541 -37.16 6.61 21.21
C GLN A 541 -36.38 6.50 19.89
N LEU A 542 -35.14 6.03 19.92
CA LEU A 542 -34.29 5.96 18.72
C LEU A 542 -34.61 4.74 17.85
N LEU A 543 -34.72 3.56 18.46
CA LEU A 543 -34.94 2.31 17.72
C LEU A 543 -36.18 2.35 16.79
N PRO A 544 -37.35 2.88 17.22
CA PRO A 544 -38.49 3.03 16.31
C PRO A 544 -38.21 3.96 15.13
N LEU A 545 -37.41 5.02 15.33
CA LEU A 545 -37.01 5.93 14.25
C LEU A 545 -36.11 5.22 13.24
N LEU A 546 -35.13 4.44 13.70
CA LEU A 546 -34.23 3.68 12.83
C LEU A 546 -34.99 2.73 11.90
N TYR A 547 -35.93 1.97 12.45
CA TYR A 547 -36.80 1.10 11.64
C TYR A 547 -37.67 1.91 10.68
N LYS A 548 -38.32 2.98 11.15
CA LYS A 548 -39.20 3.81 10.33
C LYS A 548 -38.48 4.46 9.14
N THR A 549 -37.20 4.80 9.27
CA THR A 549 -36.43 5.45 8.21
C THR A 549 -35.57 4.48 7.39
N HIS A 550 -35.70 3.17 7.63
CA HIS A 550 -34.88 2.14 6.98
C HIS A 550 -33.38 2.45 7.15
N ALA A 551 -32.97 2.84 8.36
CA ALA A 551 -31.57 3.06 8.66
C ALA A 551 -30.77 1.76 8.49
N SER A 552 -29.46 1.87 8.35
CA SER A 552 -28.53 0.75 8.38
C SER A 552 -28.28 0.28 9.81
N GLY A 553 -28.33 1.17 10.80
CA GLY A 553 -28.16 0.79 12.20
C GLY A 553 -27.61 1.90 13.08
N HIS A 554 -26.89 1.50 14.13
CA HIS A 554 -26.35 2.41 15.14
C HIS A 554 -24.94 1.98 15.61
N MET A 555 -24.03 2.94 15.74
CA MET A 555 -22.65 2.76 16.22
C MET A 555 -22.48 3.36 17.63
N CYS A 556 -21.88 2.62 18.56
CA CYS A 556 -21.71 3.03 19.96
C CYS A 556 -20.46 2.46 20.64
N GLY A 557 -20.15 2.97 21.83
CA GLY A 557 -19.11 2.49 22.74
C GLY A 557 -19.74 2.14 24.09
N HIS A 558 -19.27 2.80 25.15
CA HIS A 558 -19.73 2.76 26.54
C HIS A 558 -19.49 1.43 27.25
N ASP A 559 -19.95 0.32 26.68
CA ASP A 559 -19.55 -0.99 27.17
C ASP A 559 -18.16 -1.33 26.65
N HIS A 560 -17.26 -1.77 27.53
CA HIS A 560 -15.84 -1.89 27.26
C HIS A 560 -15.48 -3.21 26.54
N ASN A 561 -16.12 -3.47 25.41
CA ASN A 561 -15.91 -4.67 24.60
C ASN A 561 -16.26 -4.42 23.13
N LEU A 562 -16.22 -5.47 22.31
CA LEU A 562 -16.61 -5.42 20.91
C LEU A 562 -17.85 -6.28 20.69
N GLN A 563 -18.90 -5.71 20.09
CA GLN A 563 -20.12 -6.46 19.79
C GLN A 563 -20.68 -6.12 18.42
N HIS A 564 -21.23 -7.14 17.76
CA HIS A 564 -22.17 -6.96 16.67
C HIS A 564 -23.50 -7.59 17.05
N LEU A 565 -24.55 -6.79 17.11
CA LEU A 565 -25.92 -7.27 17.21
C LEU A 565 -26.68 -6.91 15.95
N GLN A 566 -27.65 -7.75 15.58
CA GLN A 566 -28.47 -7.52 14.41
C GLN A 566 -29.91 -7.91 14.72
N THR A 567 -30.84 -6.99 14.43
CA THR A 567 -32.28 -7.22 14.56
C THR A 567 -32.96 -7.05 13.20
N ALA A 568 -34.11 -7.69 13.03
CA ALA A 568 -34.90 -7.56 11.83
C ALA A 568 -36.38 -7.41 12.15
N GLU A 569 -37.01 -6.38 11.60
CA GLU A 569 -38.44 -6.10 11.74
C GLU A 569 -39.00 -5.65 10.38
N ALA A 570 -40.15 -6.19 9.97
CA ALA A 570 -40.82 -5.84 8.72
C ALA A 570 -39.91 -5.89 7.45
N GLY A 571 -38.90 -6.77 7.43
CA GLY A 571 -37.96 -6.90 6.32
C GLY A 571 -36.84 -5.84 6.29
N ILE A 572 -36.75 -5.01 7.33
CA ILE A 572 -35.65 -4.08 7.58
C ILE A 572 -34.70 -4.74 8.58
N THR A 573 -33.41 -4.74 8.27
CA THR A 573 -32.35 -5.24 9.15
C THR A 573 -31.57 -4.04 9.68
N LEU A 574 -31.35 -4.00 10.99
CA LEU A 574 -30.52 -2.99 11.66
C LEU A 574 -29.29 -3.67 12.25
N ASP A 575 -28.12 -3.09 12.00
CA ASP A 575 -26.84 -3.54 12.54
C ASP A 575 -26.38 -2.61 13.68
N PHE A 576 -26.19 -3.16 14.87
CA PHE A 576 -25.67 -2.45 16.04
C PHE A 576 -24.20 -2.81 16.20
N ILE A 577 -23.36 -1.79 16.06
CA ILE A 577 -21.90 -1.90 16.02
C ILE A 577 -21.37 -1.26 17.30
N LEU A 578 -20.82 -2.06 18.20
CA LEU A 578 -20.28 -1.61 19.48
C LEU A 578 -18.76 -1.77 19.47
N SER A 579 -18.05 -0.66 19.70
CA SER A 579 -16.58 -0.59 19.66
C SER A 579 -16.02 0.21 20.84
N GLY A 580 -16.19 -0.27 22.07
CA GLY A 580 -15.76 0.43 23.30
C GLY A 580 -14.51 -0.15 23.96
N SER A 581 -13.72 -0.95 23.26
CA SER A 581 -12.58 -1.67 23.85
C SER A 581 -11.21 -1.03 23.60
N ALA A 582 -11.16 0.30 23.48
CA ALA A 582 -9.92 0.98 23.13
C ALA A 582 -8.98 1.23 24.31
N ASN A 583 -9.50 1.38 25.52
CA ASN A 583 -8.71 1.68 26.73
C ASN A 583 -8.93 0.65 27.85
N PHE A 584 -10.15 0.15 27.98
CA PHE A 584 -10.54 -0.87 28.95
C PHE A 584 -11.18 -2.06 28.23
N ILE A 585 -11.19 -3.20 28.91
CA ILE A 585 -11.85 -4.42 28.44
C ILE A 585 -12.65 -5.00 29.61
N ASP A 586 -13.95 -5.17 29.43
CA ASP A 586 -14.84 -5.84 30.38
C ASP A 586 -15.46 -7.08 29.71
N GLU A 587 -15.31 -8.23 30.38
CA GLU A 587 -15.81 -9.54 29.91
C GLU A 587 -17.29 -9.79 30.25
N SER A 588 -17.94 -8.83 30.89
CA SER A 588 -19.33 -8.92 31.32
C SER A 588 -20.27 -9.27 30.16
N MET A 589 -21.21 -10.17 30.47
CA MET A 589 -22.39 -10.45 29.65
C MET A 589 -23.66 -10.35 30.51
N ALA A 590 -23.66 -9.44 31.50
CA ALA A 590 -24.71 -9.33 32.51
C ALA A 590 -26.12 -9.09 31.92
N HIS A 591 -26.19 -8.49 30.74
CA HIS A 591 -27.42 -8.15 30.04
C HIS A 591 -27.70 -9.01 28.79
N GLU A 592 -27.10 -10.20 28.67
CA GLU A 592 -27.35 -11.13 27.55
C GLU A 592 -28.84 -11.46 27.35
N THR A 593 -29.61 -11.53 28.44
CA THR A 593 -31.05 -11.81 28.39
C THR A 593 -31.92 -10.57 28.16
N ALA A 594 -31.34 -9.38 28.16
CA ALA A 594 -32.05 -8.10 27.95
C ALA A 594 -32.11 -7.68 26.47
N VAL A 595 -31.34 -8.34 25.58
CA VAL A 595 -31.40 -8.11 24.13
C VAL A 595 -32.36 -9.09 23.44
N PRO A 596 -32.89 -8.75 22.24
CA PRO A 596 -33.75 -9.67 21.50
C PRO A 596 -33.07 -11.03 21.25
N PRO A 597 -33.74 -12.18 21.47
CA PRO A 597 -33.12 -13.49 21.32
C PRO A 597 -32.49 -13.70 19.93
N GLY A 598 -31.24 -14.16 19.92
CA GLY A 598 -30.48 -14.42 18.70
C GLY A 598 -30.00 -13.17 17.96
N SER A 599 -30.17 -11.97 18.53
CA SER A 599 -29.66 -10.73 17.94
C SER A 599 -28.14 -10.60 18.05
N LEU A 600 -27.52 -11.08 19.14
CA LEU A 600 -26.06 -11.10 19.29
C LEU A 600 -25.43 -12.01 18.22
N LYS A 601 -24.59 -11.43 17.36
CA LYS A 601 -23.87 -12.13 16.29
C LYS A 601 -22.40 -12.31 16.60
N PHE A 602 -21.84 -11.40 17.39
CA PHE A 602 -20.46 -11.41 17.82
C PHE A 602 -20.31 -10.65 19.14
N HIS A 603 -19.49 -11.20 20.04
CA HIS A 603 -19.03 -10.57 21.27
C HIS A 603 -17.56 -10.94 21.44
N TRP A 604 -16.72 -9.97 21.82
CA TRP A 604 -15.34 -10.22 22.18
C TRP A 604 -14.88 -9.28 23.30
N ALA A 605 -14.28 -9.89 24.31
CA ALA A 605 -13.67 -9.23 25.45
C ALA A 605 -12.60 -10.17 26.04
N ASP A 606 -11.33 -9.96 25.69
CA ASP A 606 -10.22 -10.71 26.27
C ASP A 606 -9.31 -9.76 27.05
N ILE A 607 -9.47 -9.75 28.37
CA ILE A 607 -8.73 -8.88 29.30
C ILE A 607 -7.22 -9.11 29.30
N THR A 608 -6.75 -10.19 28.66
CA THR A 608 -5.31 -10.47 28.49
C THR A 608 -4.71 -9.79 27.25
N LYS A 609 -5.54 -9.09 26.46
CA LYS A 609 -5.17 -8.46 25.18
C LYS A 609 -5.16 -6.94 25.29
N LEU A 610 -4.82 -6.29 24.17
CA LEU A 610 -4.62 -4.85 24.07
C LEU A 610 -5.86 -4.11 23.53
N GLY A 611 -7.03 -4.75 23.55
CA GLY A 611 -8.28 -4.14 23.08
C GLY A 611 -8.51 -4.34 21.59
N GLY A 612 -9.35 -3.49 21.01
CA GLY A 612 -9.70 -3.55 19.61
C GLY A 612 -10.63 -2.43 19.15
N PHE A 613 -10.83 -2.39 17.84
CA PHE A 613 -11.57 -1.34 17.13
C PHE A 613 -12.23 -1.92 15.87
N VAL A 614 -12.97 -1.09 15.15
CA VAL A 614 -13.64 -1.48 13.90
C VAL A 614 -13.01 -0.78 12.69
N TYR A 615 -12.76 -1.54 11.63
CA TYR A 615 -12.50 -1.05 10.28
C TYR A 615 -13.74 -1.27 9.41
N ALA A 616 -14.21 -0.21 8.76
CA ALA A 616 -15.36 -0.24 7.87
C ALA A 616 -14.96 0.15 6.45
N GLU A 617 -15.56 -0.53 5.46
CA GLU A 617 -15.35 -0.27 4.04
C GLU A 617 -16.68 -0.32 3.28
N ALA A 618 -17.12 0.82 2.76
CA ALA A 618 -18.40 1.00 2.09
C ALA A 618 -18.22 1.16 0.58
N THR A 619 -18.96 0.38 -0.19
CA THR A 619 -19.00 0.41 -1.67
C THR A 619 -20.42 0.66 -2.16
N SER A 620 -20.63 0.73 -3.48
CA SER A 620 -21.98 0.73 -4.06
C SER A 620 -22.81 -0.54 -3.80
N LYS A 621 -22.16 -1.65 -3.40
CA LYS A 621 -22.80 -2.97 -3.29
C LYS A 621 -23.07 -3.38 -1.85
N ASN A 622 -22.11 -3.10 -0.96
CA ASN A 622 -22.16 -3.44 0.45
C ASN A 622 -21.15 -2.61 1.25
N MET A 623 -21.38 -2.54 2.56
CA MET A 623 -20.42 -2.08 3.54
C MET A 623 -19.96 -3.27 4.37
N THR A 624 -18.65 -3.47 4.44
CA THR A 624 -18.03 -4.48 5.27
C THR A 624 -17.63 -3.85 6.60
N ILE A 625 -18.00 -4.48 7.70
CA ILE A 625 -17.60 -4.11 9.06
C ILE A 625 -16.67 -5.21 9.59
N THR A 626 -15.44 -4.84 9.95
CA THR A 626 -14.40 -5.77 10.41
C THR A 626 -13.95 -5.37 11.80
N TYR A 627 -14.14 -6.26 12.77
CA TYR A 627 -13.67 -6.09 14.14
C TYR A 627 -12.23 -6.59 14.24
N MET A 628 -11.36 -5.73 14.73
CA MET A 628 -9.92 -5.91 14.76
C MET A 628 -9.45 -5.95 16.22
N GLU A 629 -8.68 -6.97 16.56
CA GLU A 629 -7.88 -6.96 17.79
C GLU A 629 -6.67 -6.04 17.58
N ALA A 630 -6.19 -5.39 18.65
CA ALA A 630 -5.03 -4.50 18.67
C ALA A 630 -3.67 -5.18 18.40
N ASN A 631 -3.65 -6.35 17.75
CA ASN A 631 -2.48 -7.05 17.22
C ASN A 631 -2.59 -7.34 15.71
N GLY A 632 -3.65 -6.84 15.05
CA GLY A 632 -3.91 -7.00 13.62
C GLY A 632 -4.77 -8.22 13.26
N LYS A 633 -5.16 -9.04 14.24
CA LYS A 633 -6.06 -10.17 14.03
C LYS A 633 -7.48 -9.69 13.74
N ILE A 634 -8.05 -10.18 12.64
CA ILE A 634 -9.48 -10.06 12.36
C ILE A 634 -10.23 -11.00 13.31
N LEU A 635 -11.06 -10.42 14.19
CA LEU A 635 -11.88 -11.17 15.14
C LEU A 635 -13.20 -11.59 14.51
N TYR A 636 -13.82 -10.70 13.75
CA TYR A 636 -15.13 -10.91 13.15
C TYR A 636 -15.35 -9.98 11.97
N LYS A 637 -16.20 -10.41 11.03
CA LYS A 637 -16.53 -9.66 9.83
C LYS A 637 -18.01 -9.85 9.50
N THR A 638 -18.69 -8.74 9.22
CA THR A 638 -20.09 -8.74 8.79
C THR A 638 -20.28 -7.78 7.61
N THR A 639 -21.42 -7.93 6.94
CA THR A 639 -21.77 -7.18 5.75
C THR A 639 -23.10 -6.48 5.97
N VAL A 640 -23.10 -5.16 5.85
CA VAL A 640 -24.28 -4.30 5.83
C VAL A 640 -24.64 -4.02 4.37
N PHE A 641 -25.90 -4.25 4.00
CA PHE A 641 -26.36 -4.02 2.62
C PHE A 641 -26.96 -2.62 2.45
N PRO A 642 -26.89 -2.04 1.23
CA PRO A 642 -27.55 -0.78 0.91
C PRO A 642 -29.02 -0.76 1.35
N ARG A 643 -29.46 0.35 1.95
CA ARG A 643 -30.89 0.51 2.26
C ARG A 643 -31.72 0.60 0.98
N LYS A 644 -32.94 0.10 1.04
CA LYS A 644 -33.96 0.35 0.01
C LYS A 644 -34.58 1.71 0.32
N VAL A 645 -34.02 2.77 -0.29
CA VAL A 645 -34.50 4.16 -0.18
C VAL A 645 -35.82 4.34 -0.90
#